data_AF-A0A933L4D3-F1
#
_entry.id   AF-A0A933L4D3-F1
#
_cell.length_a   1.000
_cell.length_b   1.000
_cell.length_c   1.000
_cell.angle_alpha   90.00
_cell.angle_beta   90.00
_cell.angle_gamma   90.00
#
_symmetry.space_group_name_H-M   'P 1'
#
loop_
_entity.id
_entity.type
_entity.pdbx_description
1 polymer ?
#
loop_
_entity_poly.entity_id
_entity_poly.type
_entity_poly.pdbx_seq_one_letter_code
_entity_poly.pdbx_strand_id
1 'polypeptide(L)'
;MKYFVAVLPFLLALMFSLAAQSAPAFVGQYACVVGSTSDDVASLRAKPGQDSEEIGRLEPGSALQVTDSQDGWVNVDVIGARKVSGWIDARFLSGVDDPAACAEAAPGVVTKGDTAKPAEEKSEPDAAGEEFACVANLAAGDFLTLREKPSSRSGELARLADGSALRVIGAEGSWAQVVVLSSKPGSGWVNAKYLVRVDDPAACTGETAVNEEPVPVPVSDEFACVANLKAGDFLTLREKPSANAGQIDHLLIGTPLRVTGMDGTWYSVDVLRGEPESGWVNGKYVEQTKDAESCKGESDTAETTKPGSDEGPVGDEPIDPDTLCDQAADLDPDGNAIIPTGAIEITLPALVVEPRGLVSDLYPGLDTTTDAFYGKLPCEPSIGGTLPDAVNTEPTKDEIEIEAALEDFEGDNAKHIAEDLQVNPMPALISFAPFAFGPCTIDLKTVPCDSPRFLQADQPFEGRDIIYVNGLDTANLTDWILNTPGARQRWVGPQDPGTVSAYLDPNGYFRQQAKEYWGPHIRENLFDPDNPGNPVAGWQFTGAPVYTPKHNRYLLVAWSTSNTIEYAQAALLTQIQLAMSPSALNVVTPPNYPPQFHRPFCSNGCIIISHSTGPLVVSSAMGLAAEGFFGPGGKQIPGKIFAQVAFEGAISGTRFATVALAAGVSSSAALCTLFTGALPAIGCTAAAAQFLGTSVLRDLVPLVAQNVWGPAVNASPVRTVTVAGGHPSGKMLGLMKPFLPGLDDGVVSMNSACGNPNPVYPLIRAPSGAVVTSLVKAFDFSENGGRLLRSIANFISSKNFYAPPPAIRYLTTGCTPYVSPTGMVMPIADAMGGSAWDARNRYRNYYSFLQATLSHSYDGGSEGNQAALNNPWPSASGLPASVSDVRHYLNFFGFYTDNIEESMAVTDSAIYARDANGTYLVKPIPVEEFVIGRKLSFKIPRPLLYPHGRCPNRWCSWWIWKRTYDMPVNWQFKQSSHYVYEFVARR
;
A
#
# COMPACT_ATOMS: atom_id res chain seq x y z
N MET A 1 -54.88 -2.01 18.77
CA MET A 1 -55.75 -2.98 19.47
C MET A 1 -56.33 -3.93 18.42
N LYS A 2 -56.05 -5.23 18.56
CA LYS A 2 -56.52 -6.39 17.75
C LYS A 2 -56.06 -6.47 16.28
N TYR A 3 -54.83 -6.95 16.02
CA TYR A 3 -54.41 -7.84 14.90
C TYR A 3 -52.88 -8.08 14.92
N PHE A 4 -52.30 -8.39 16.09
CA PHE A 4 -50.84 -8.55 16.25
C PHE A 4 -50.47 -9.65 17.27
N VAL A 5 -51.17 -10.80 17.27
CA VAL A 5 -50.98 -11.88 18.27
C VAL A 5 -50.92 -13.29 17.65
N ALA A 6 -50.49 -13.45 16.40
CA ALA A 6 -50.47 -14.79 15.77
C ALA A 6 -49.20 -15.19 15.01
N VAL A 7 -48.09 -14.46 15.13
CA VAL A 7 -46.81 -14.84 14.46
C VAL A 7 -45.61 -14.82 15.43
N LEU A 8 -45.81 -14.44 16.69
CA LEU A 8 -44.75 -14.39 17.69
C LEU A 8 -44.24 -15.77 18.21
N PRO A 9 -45.00 -16.89 18.17
CA PRO A 9 -44.45 -18.18 18.60
C PRO A 9 -43.63 -18.91 17.51
N PHE A 10 -43.73 -18.50 16.23
CA PHE A 10 -42.95 -19.12 15.14
C PHE A 10 -41.61 -18.40 14.90
N LEU A 11 -41.52 -17.11 15.24
CA LEU A 11 -40.29 -16.31 15.14
C LEU A 11 -39.33 -16.50 16.33
N LEU A 12 -39.82 -16.95 17.50
CA LEU A 12 -38.94 -17.23 18.65
C LEU A 12 -38.29 -18.63 18.59
N ALA A 13 -38.78 -19.54 17.75
CA ALA A 13 -38.18 -20.86 17.54
C ALA A 13 -37.15 -20.88 16.38
N LEU A 14 -37.05 -19.81 15.59
CA LEU A 14 -36.03 -19.65 14.53
C LEU A 14 -34.84 -18.77 14.95
N MET A 15 -34.88 -18.17 16.14
CA MET A 15 -33.86 -17.23 16.67
C MET A 15 -32.91 -17.88 17.70
N PHE A 16 -32.84 -19.22 17.74
CA PHE A 16 -31.85 -19.96 18.55
C PHE A 16 -31.18 -21.12 17.78
N SER A 17 -30.99 -20.97 16.46
CA SER A 17 -30.28 -21.97 15.64
C SER A 17 -29.29 -21.39 14.61
N LEU A 18 -28.87 -20.13 14.73
CA LEU A 18 -27.77 -19.58 13.92
C LEU A 18 -26.68 -18.97 14.80
N ALA A 19 -25.90 -19.85 15.42
CA ALA A 19 -24.50 -19.62 15.82
C ALA A 19 -23.91 -20.96 16.26
N ALA A 20 -23.73 -21.86 15.30
CA ALA A 20 -22.73 -22.91 15.37
C ALA A 20 -22.35 -23.18 13.92
N GLN A 21 -21.26 -22.58 13.45
CA GLN A 21 -20.44 -23.29 12.48
C GLN A 21 -20.01 -24.56 13.21
N SER A 22 -20.75 -25.66 13.02
CA SER A 22 -20.28 -26.95 13.45
C SER A 22 -19.02 -27.21 12.65
N ALA A 23 -17.86 -27.10 13.32
CA ALA A 23 -16.65 -27.77 12.88
C ALA A 23 -17.01 -29.22 12.51
N PRO A 24 -16.30 -29.85 11.56
CA PRO A 24 -16.52 -31.27 11.28
C PRO A 24 -16.41 -32.05 12.60
N ALA A 25 -17.53 -32.65 13.03
CA ALA A 25 -17.62 -33.40 14.27
C ALA A 25 -16.94 -34.75 14.08
N PHE A 26 -15.65 -34.83 14.40
CA PHE A 26 -14.83 -36.04 14.32
C PHE A 26 -14.99 -36.96 15.53
N VAL A 27 -16.12 -36.98 16.24
CA VAL A 27 -16.24 -37.79 17.48
C VAL A 27 -16.11 -39.29 17.15
N GLY A 28 -15.02 -39.91 17.61
CA GLY A 28 -14.66 -41.31 17.29
C GLY A 28 -13.74 -41.52 16.09
N GLN A 29 -13.24 -40.44 15.45
CA GLN A 29 -12.29 -40.47 14.33
C GLN A 29 -10.90 -39.94 14.73
N TYR A 30 -9.91 -40.10 13.85
CA TYR A 30 -8.54 -39.63 14.06
C TYR A 30 -8.32 -38.25 13.40
N ALA A 31 -7.41 -37.46 13.95
CA ALA A 31 -7.04 -36.16 13.42
C ALA A 31 -5.54 -35.91 13.54
N CYS A 32 -5.00 -35.10 12.63
CA CYS A 32 -3.63 -34.64 12.65
C CYS A 32 -3.58 -33.15 13.00
N VAL A 33 -2.61 -32.75 13.80
CA VAL A 33 -2.31 -31.32 14.00
C VAL A 33 -1.74 -30.74 12.71
N VAL A 34 -2.26 -29.60 12.26
CA VAL A 34 -1.80 -28.89 11.05
C VAL A 34 -1.27 -27.49 11.39
N GLY A 35 -0.21 -27.10 10.70
CA GLY A 35 0.44 -25.79 10.81
C GLY A 35 1.02 -25.38 9.45
N SER A 36 1.23 -24.09 9.23
CA SER A 36 1.84 -23.55 8.01
C SER A 36 3.36 -23.75 7.93
N THR A 37 4.01 -23.96 9.09
CA THR A 37 5.44 -24.30 9.23
C THR A 37 5.64 -25.38 10.31
N SER A 38 6.83 -25.99 10.39
CA SER A 38 7.16 -26.97 11.45
C SER A 38 7.25 -26.35 12.85
N ASP A 39 7.31 -25.02 12.95
CA ASP A 39 7.39 -24.28 14.21
C ASP A 39 5.99 -23.88 14.76
N ASP A 40 4.92 -24.11 13.98
CA ASP A 40 3.53 -23.82 14.37
C ASP A 40 3.01 -24.90 15.33
N VAL A 41 3.14 -24.67 16.63
CA VAL A 41 2.62 -25.60 17.66
C VAL A 41 1.17 -25.27 18.05
N ALA A 42 0.31 -26.27 18.08
CA ALA A 42 -1.07 -26.12 18.55
C ALA A 42 -1.16 -26.29 20.07
N SER A 43 -1.84 -25.36 20.74
CA SER A 43 -2.03 -25.39 22.20
C SER A 43 -3.13 -26.39 22.60
N LEU A 44 -2.78 -27.33 23.50
CA LEU A 44 -3.71 -28.23 24.17
C LEU A 44 -4.10 -27.63 25.52
N ARG A 45 -5.40 -27.51 25.80
CA ARG A 45 -5.94 -26.75 26.94
C ARG A 45 -6.84 -27.58 27.86
N ALA A 46 -7.01 -27.15 29.11
CA ALA A 46 -7.82 -27.87 30.09
C ALA A 46 -9.34 -27.81 29.83
N LYS A 47 -9.82 -26.74 29.17
CA LYS A 47 -11.23 -26.47 28.85
C LYS A 47 -11.34 -25.82 27.45
N PRO A 48 -12.51 -25.84 26.79
CA PRO A 48 -12.70 -25.14 25.52
C PRO A 48 -12.65 -23.62 25.73
N GLY A 49 -11.73 -22.93 25.05
CA GLY A 49 -11.58 -21.46 25.09
C GLY A 49 -10.13 -20.97 25.12
N GLN A 50 -9.87 -19.82 24.49
CA GLN A 50 -8.52 -19.22 24.39
C GLN A 50 -7.96 -18.75 25.74
N ASP A 51 -8.83 -18.47 26.71
CA ASP A 51 -8.45 -18.06 28.08
C ASP A 51 -8.24 -19.24 29.03
N SER A 52 -8.39 -20.48 28.54
CA SER A 52 -8.18 -21.69 29.34
C SER A 52 -6.69 -22.00 29.55
N GLU A 53 -6.34 -22.56 30.70
CA GLU A 53 -4.98 -23.03 31.02
C GLU A 53 -4.45 -23.97 29.91
N GLU A 54 -3.30 -23.60 29.35
CA GLU A 54 -2.56 -24.43 28.40
C GLU A 54 -1.83 -25.53 29.15
N ILE A 55 -2.21 -26.78 28.87
CA ILE A 55 -1.70 -27.98 29.54
C ILE A 55 -0.68 -28.74 28.67
N GLY A 56 -0.50 -28.33 27.42
CA GLY A 56 0.49 -28.90 26.51
C GLY A 56 0.54 -28.18 25.17
N ARG A 57 1.55 -28.51 24.37
CA ARG A 57 1.70 -28.06 22.99
C ARG A 57 1.96 -29.26 22.10
N LEU A 58 1.36 -29.25 20.92
CA LEU A 58 1.42 -30.35 19.95
C LEU A 58 2.01 -29.85 18.63
N GLU A 59 2.95 -30.59 18.08
CA GLU A 59 3.62 -30.26 16.81
C GLU A 59 2.76 -30.69 15.61
N PRO A 60 2.87 -30.01 14.44
CA PRO A 60 2.22 -30.45 13.21
C PRO A 60 2.60 -31.91 12.87
N GLY A 61 1.61 -32.71 12.49
CA GLY A 61 1.76 -34.16 12.29
C GLY A 61 1.49 -35.02 13.54
N SER A 62 1.23 -34.40 14.71
CA SER A 62 0.79 -35.16 15.89
C SER A 62 -0.55 -35.85 15.65
N ALA A 63 -0.62 -37.17 15.87
CA ALA A 63 -1.83 -37.97 15.70
C ALA A 63 -2.70 -37.95 16.96
N LEU A 64 -4.00 -37.72 16.78
CA LEU A 64 -4.97 -37.49 17.83
C LEU A 64 -6.19 -38.38 17.63
N GLN A 65 -6.75 -38.88 18.73
CA GLN A 65 -8.08 -39.49 18.73
C GLN A 65 -9.07 -38.47 19.28
N VAL A 66 -10.12 -38.16 18.52
CA VAL A 66 -11.13 -37.18 18.92
C VAL A 66 -12.17 -37.85 19.81
N THR A 67 -12.34 -37.33 21.02
CA THR A 67 -13.18 -37.92 22.08
C THR A 67 -14.46 -37.11 22.34
N ASP A 68 -14.43 -35.79 22.13
CA ASP A 68 -15.58 -34.90 22.31
C ASP A 68 -15.42 -33.60 21.47
N SER A 69 -16.49 -32.83 21.29
CA SER A 69 -16.45 -31.54 20.60
C SER A 69 -17.44 -30.54 21.19
N GLN A 70 -17.01 -29.30 21.40
CA GLN A 70 -17.82 -28.24 21.99
C GLN A 70 -17.34 -26.86 21.50
N ASP A 71 -18.25 -26.02 21.00
CA ASP A 71 -18.04 -24.58 20.73
C ASP A 71 -16.78 -24.23 19.92
N GLY A 72 -16.48 -25.00 18.86
CA GLY A 72 -15.30 -24.80 17.99
C GLY A 72 -13.99 -25.37 18.52
N TRP A 73 -14.03 -26.04 19.67
CA TRP A 73 -12.92 -26.78 20.27
C TRP A 73 -13.22 -28.29 20.26
N VAL A 74 -12.15 -29.08 20.22
CA VAL A 74 -12.23 -30.54 20.14
C VAL A 74 -11.45 -31.13 21.30
N ASN A 75 -12.06 -32.03 22.07
CA ASN A 75 -11.35 -32.81 23.08
C ASN A 75 -10.64 -33.99 22.39
N VAL A 76 -9.36 -34.16 22.69
CA VAL A 76 -8.51 -35.15 22.03
C VAL A 76 -7.67 -35.94 23.02
N ASP A 77 -7.45 -37.21 22.71
CA ASP A 77 -6.44 -38.07 23.32
C ASP A 77 -5.21 -38.13 22.38
N VAL A 78 -4.02 -37.82 22.90
CA VAL A 78 -2.79 -37.85 22.10
C VAL A 78 -2.30 -39.29 21.90
N ILE A 79 -2.15 -39.72 20.65
CA ILE A 79 -1.73 -41.09 20.30
C ILE A 79 -0.19 -41.19 20.38
N GLY A 80 0.32 -42.15 21.15
CA GLY A 80 1.76 -42.43 21.28
C GLY A 80 2.47 -41.81 22.51
N ALA A 81 1.81 -40.91 23.24
CA ALA A 81 2.28 -40.39 24.53
C ALA A 81 1.46 -40.97 25.70
N ARG A 82 2.01 -40.96 26.93
CA ARG A 82 1.29 -41.41 28.14
C ARG A 82 0.04 -40.56 28.37
N LYS A 83 -1.16 -41.07 28.02
CA LYS A 83 -2.52 -40.52 28.33
C LYS A 83 -2.53 -39.01 28.66
N VAL A 84 -2.28 -38.18 27.65
CA VAL A 84 -2.50 -36.73 27.71
C VAL A 84 -3.77 -36.44 26.92
N SER A 85 -4.74 -35.80 27.58
CA SER A 85 -6.04 -35.43 27.00
C SER A 85 -6.33 -33.95 27.24
N GLY A 86 -6.96 -33.28 26.29
CA GLY A 86 -7.29 -31.85 26.42
C GLY A 86 -8.04 -31.29 25.23
N TRP A 87 -8.36 -30.01 25.29
CA TRP A 87 -9.10 -29.27 24.28
C TRP A 87 -8.16 -28.53 23.33
N ILE A 88 -8.37 -28.68 22.03
CA ILE A 88 -7.62 -28.02 20.97
C ILE A 88 -8.59 -27.28 20.04
N ASP A 89 -8.18 -26.12 19.52
CA ASP A 89 -9.00 -25.35 18.57
C ASP A 89 -9.08 -26.11 17.24
N ALA A 90 -10.30 -26.35 16.75
CA ALA A 90 -10.56 -27.22 15.61
C ALA A 90 -9.84 -26.78 14.32
N ARG A 91 -9.46 -25.50 14.22
CA ARG A 91 -8.75 -24.94 13.05
C ARG A 91 -7.33 -25.50 12.88
N PHE A 92 -6.74 -26.04 13.94
CA PHE A 92 -5.42 -26.69 13.89
C PHE A 92 -5.52 -28.20 13.65
N LEU A 93 -6.69 -28.73 13.29
CA LEU A 93 -6.90 -30.15 13.06
C LEU A 93 -7.34 -30.44 11.62
N SER A 94 -6.80 -31.52 11.06
CA SER A 94 -7.28 -32.14 9.83
C SER A 94 -7.67 -33.60 10.11
N GLY A 95 -8.87 -34.02 9.73
CA GLY A 95 -9.34 -35.38 9.98
C GLY A 95 -8.69 -36.42 9.06
N VAL A 96 -8.45 -37.62 9.60
CA VAL A 96 -7.90 -38.77 8.87
C VAL A 96 -8.59 -40.07 9.29
N ASP A 97 -8.66 -41.03 8.37
CA ASP A 97 -9.23 -42.36 8.64
C ASP A 97 -8.25 -43.30 9.37
N ASP A 98 -6.93 -43.04 9.27
CA ASP A 98 -5.84 -43.81 9.89
C ASP A 98 -4.82 -42.85 10.53
N PRO A 99 -4.51 -42.96 11.84
CA PRO A 99 -3.56 -42.07 12.50
C PRO A 99 -2.13 -42.20 11.96
N ALA A 100 -1.79 -43.29 11.26
CA ALA A 100 -0.49 -43.46 10.60
C ALA A 100 -0.29 -42.44 9.46
N ALA A 101 -1.37 -41.93 8.86
CA ALA A 101 -1.32 -40.91 7.81
C ALA A 101 -0.80 -39.55 8.31
N CYS A 102 -0.84 -39.29 9.62
CA CYS A 102 -0.37 -38.02 10.18
C CYS A 102 1.15 -37.82 10.04
N ALA A 103 1.92 -38.89 9.87
CA ALA A 103 3.35 -38.80 9.59
C ALA A 103 3.66 -38.22 8.19
N GLU A 104 2.70 -38.24 7.26
CA GLU A 104 2.83 -37.70 5.89
C GLU A 104 2.26 -36.28 5.75
N ALA A 105 1.49 -35.81 6.74
CA ALA A 105 0.82 -34.49 6.73
C ALA A 105 1.65 -33.34 7.34
N ALA A 106 2.88 -33.61 7.83
CA ALA A 106 3.80 -32.57 8.29
C ALA A 106 4.42 -31.81 7.11
N PRO A 107 4.63 -30.47 7.18
CA PRO A 107 5.23 -29.72 6.09
C PRO A 107 6.69 -30.15 5.89
N GLY A 108 6.94 -30.89 4.80
CA GLY A 108 8.27 -31.17 4.27
C GLY A 108 8.79 -32.60 4.44
N VAL A 109 8.16 -33.59 3.79
CA VAL A 109 8.83 -34.85 3.40
C VAL A 109 8.42 -35.24 1.99
N VAL A 110 9.35 -35.11 1.04
CA VAL A 110 9.22 -35.67 -0.31
C VAL A 110 9.54 -37.16 -0.22
N THR A 111 8.56 -38.04 -0.42
CA THR A 111 8.83 -39.48 -0.60
C THR A 111 8.98 -39.79 -2.08
N LYS A 112 10.23 -39.93 -2.53
CA LYS A 112 10.56 -40.74 -3.70
C LYS A 112 10.98 -42.11 -3.19
N GLY A 113 10.05 -43.06 -3.21
CA GLY A 113 10.37 -44.47 -3.02
C GLY A 113 10.93 -45.03 -4.32
N ASP A 114 12.18 -45.51 -4.29
CA ASP A 114 12.56 -46.73 -4.98
C ASP A 114 13.68 -47.42 -4.19
N THR A 115 13.48 -48.69 -3.94
CA THR A 115 14.29 -49.61 -3.15
C THR A 115 15.67 -49.88 -3.75
N ALA A 116 16.72 -49.81 -2.91
CA ALA A 116 17.70 -50.88 -2.62
C ALA A 116 19.07 -50.31 -2.17
N LYS A 117 19.42 -50.58 -0.89
CA LYS A 117 20.76 -50.48 -0.26
C LYS A 117 21.55 -51.77 -0.63
N PRO A 118 22.90 -51.84 -0.83
CA PRO A 118 23.92 -51.33 0.11
C PRO A 118 25.32 -50.93 -0.44
N ALA A 119 26.04 -50.06 0.28
CA ALA A 119 27.39 -50.29 0.82
C ALA A 119 27.92 -48.98 1.44
N GLU A 120 28.47 -49.11 2.64
CA GLU A 120 29.10 -48.04 3.41
C GLU A 120 30.58 -47.98 3.03
N GLU A 121 31.08 -46.84 2.55
CA GLU A 121 32.50 -46.52 2.64
C GLU A 121 32.69 -45.00 2.70
N LYS A 122 33.35 -44.55 3.77
CA LYS A 122 33.77 -43.16 3.98
C LYS A 122 34.71 -42.73 2.86
N SER A 123 34.37 -41.64 2.18
CA SER A 123 35.34 -40.76 1.53
C SER A 123 34.84 -39.32 1.64
N GLU A 124 35.77 -38.43 2.00
CA GLU A 124 35.57 -36.98 2.18
C GLU A 124 35.03 -36.33 0.89
N PRO A 125 34.17 -35.30 0.98
CA PRO A 125 33.79 -34.55 -0.20
C PRO A 125 34.91 -33.56 -0.55
N ASP A 126 35.64 -33.85 -1.61
CA ASP A 126 36.47 -32.85 -2.27
C ASP A 126 35.59 -31.88 -3.08
N ALA A 127 35.76 -30.60 -2.78
CA ALA A 127 35.54 -29.41 -3.61
C ALA A 127 34.13 -29.16 -4.19
N ALA A 128 33.15 -28.92 -3.31
CA ALA A 128 32.02 -28.03 -3.59
C ALA A 128 32.34 -26.64 -3.03
N GLY A 129 32.11 -25.58 -3.81
CA GLY A 129 32.59 -24.22 -3.58
C GLY A 129 32.64 -23.80 -2.11
N GLU A 130 33.82 -23.41 -1.65
CA GLU A 130 34.07 -23.00 -0.28
C GLU A 130 33.32 -21.69 0.00
N GLU A 131 32.13 -21.77 0.59
CA GLU A 131 31.37 -20.58 0.98
C GLU A 131 31.88 -20.11 2.34
N PHE A 132 32.56 -18.97 2.36
CA PHE A 132 33.09 -18.35 3.57
C PHE A 132 32.14 -17.26 4.08
N ALA A 133 32.19 -17.02 5.38
CA ALA A 133 31.47 -15.93 6.01
C ALA A 133 32.24 -15.34 7.18
N CYS A 134 32.09 -14.04 7.41
CA CYS A 134 32.56 -13.38 8.62
C CYS A 134 31.40 -13.18 9.59
N VAL A 135 31.68 -13.31 10.89
CA VAL A 135 30.75 -12.84 11.93
C VAL A 135 30.69 -11.31 11.88
N ALA A 136 29.50 -10.74 11.74
CA ALA A 136 29.27 -9.31 11.61
C ALA A 136 27.94 -8.90 12.27
N ASN A 137 27.71 -7.59 12.41
CA ASN A 137 26.49 -7.00 13.00
C ASN A 137 26.34 -7.26 14.51
N LEU A 138 27.47 -7.36 15.23
CA LEU A 138 27.49 -7.38 16.69
C LEU A 138 27.70 -5.97 17.26
N ALA A 139 27.08 -5.66 18.40
CA ALA A 139 27.38 -4.42 19.12
C ALA A 139 28.80 -4.48 19.72
N ALA A 140 29.43 -3.33 19.97
CA ALA A 140 30.80 -3.29 20.49
C ALA A 140 30.88 -3.93 21.90
N GLY A 141 31.52 -5.11 21.97
CA GLY A 141 31.62 -5.93 23.19
C GLY A 141 30.76 -7.19 23.21
N ASP A 142 29.88 -7.39 22.22
CA ASP A 142 29.06 -8.60 22.06
C ASP A 142 29.79 -9.75 21.36
N PHE A 143 29.19 -10.95 21.41
CA PHE A 143 29.68 -12.17 20.77
C PHE A 143 28.53 -12.98 20.16
N LEU A 144 28.83 -13.72 19.09
CA LEU A 144 27.92 -14.71 18.50
C LEU A 144 28.16 -16.09 19.12
N THR A 145 27.10 -16.74 19.60
CA THR A 145 27.21 -18.08 20.21
C THR A 145 27.21 -19.19 19.17
N LEU A 146 28.24 -20.04 19.17
CA LEU A 146 28.30 -21.31 18.43
C LEU A 146 27.61 -22.41 19.24
N ARG A 147 26.72 -23.18 18.62
CA ARG A 147 25.83 -24.14 19.33
C ARG A 147 25.87 -25.56 18.77
N GLU A 148 25.44 -26.52 19.57
CA GLU A 148 25.40 -27.94 19.19
C GLU A 148 24.35 -28.28 18.11
N LYS A 149 23.22 -27.56 18.09
CA LYS A 149 22.08 -27.78 17.17
C LYS A 149 21.54 -26.43 16.65
N PRO A 150 20.75 -26.38 15.56
CA PRO A 150 20.15 -25.15 15.03
C PRO A 150 18.99 -24.65 15.92
N SER A 151 19.31 -24.35 17.19
CA SER A 151 18.35 -23.91 18.19
C SER A 151 19.03 -23.07 19.26
N SER A 152 18.39 -21.97 19.64
CA SER A 152 18.84 -21.07 20.71
C SER A 152 18.81 -21.72 22.10
N ARG A 153 18.16 -22.88 22.24
CA ARG A 153 18.08 -23.67 23.47
C ARG A 153 19.11 -24.80 23.55
N SER A 154 19.91 -25.01 22.49
CA SER A 154 20.95 -26.04 22.48
C SER A 154 22.24 -25.58 23.17
N GLY A 155 23.06 -26.55 23.58
CA GLY A 155 24.31 -26.30 24.31
C GLY A 155 25.23 -25.32 23.61
N GLU A 156 25.81 -24.41 24.38
CA GLU A 156 26.82 -23.45 23.91
C GLU A 156 28.18 -24.14 23.81
N LEU A 157 28.75 -24.13 22.60
CA LEU A 157 30.06 -24.70 22.29
C LEU A 157 31.17 -23.65 22.39
N ALA A 158 30.92 -22.41 21.92
CA ALA A 158 31.88 -21.31 21.94
C ALA A 158 31.21 -19.94 21.74
N ARG A 159 31.98 -18.87 21.96
CA ARG A 159 31.61 -17.47 21.68
C ARG A 159 32.56 -16.91 20.63
N LEU A 160 32.01 -16.34 19.56
CA LEU A 160 32.72 -15.83 18.39
C LEU A 160 32.66 -14.29 18.41
N ALA A 161 33.82 -13.65 18.27
CA ALA A 161 33.89 -12.19 18.17
C ALA A 161 33.52 -11.71 16.76
N ASP A 162 33.20 -10.43 16.63
CA ASP A 162 33.07 -9.75 15.35
C ASP A 162 34.34 -9.94 14.51
N GLY A 163 34.18 -10.20 13.20
CA GLY A 163 35.26 -10.55 12.29
C GLY A 163 35.73 -12.01 12.36
N SER A 164 35.12 -12.89 13.16
CA SER A 164 35.52 -14.31 13.14
C SER A 164 35.25 -14.95 11.79
N ALA A 165 36.29 -15.52 11.16
CA ALA A 165 36.19 -16.22 9.87
C ALA A 165 35.59 -17.62 10.03
N LEU A 166 34.59 -17.93 9.22
CA LEU A 166 33.84 -19.17 9.24
C LEU A 166 33.78 -19.78 7.84
N ARG A 167 33.78 -21.11 7.77
CA ARG A 167 33.37 -21.84 6.58
C ARG A 167 31.96 -22.37 6.78
N VAL A 168 31.05 -22.00 5.89
CA VAL A 168 29.66 -22.47 5.92
C VAL A 168 29.62 -23.84 5.26
N ILE A 169 29.09 -24.83 5.99
CA ILE A 169 29.05 -26.23 5.55
C ILE A 169 27.62 -26.77 5.45
N GLY A 170 26.61 -25.98 5.84
CA GLY A 170 25.19 -26.34 5.75
C GLY A 170 24.29 -25.23 6.29
N ALA A 171 22.98 -25.36 6.08
CA ALA A 171 21.97 -24.46 6.62
C ALA A 171 20.67 -25.21 6.93
N GLU A 172 19.98 -24.80 7.99
CA GLU A 172 18.69 -25.35 8.41
C GLU A 172 17.88 -24.20 9.03
N GLY A 173 16.82 -23.77 8.32
CA GLY A 173 16.05 -22.58 8.69
C GLY A 173 16.93 -21.33 8.82
N SER A 174 16.79 -20.62 9.95
CA SER A 174 17.57 -19.40 10.27
C SER A 174 18.97 -19.68 10.83
N TRP A 175 19.45 -20.93 10.77
CA TRP A 175 20.74 -21.35 11.31
C TRP A 175 21.68 -21.82 10.21
N ALA A 176 22.94 -21.42 10.31
CA ALA A 176 24.02 -21.90 9.47
C ALA A 176 24.89 -22.88 10.28
N GLN A 177 25.18 -24.03 9.69
CA GLN A 177 26.20 -24.94 10.20
C GLN A 177 27.56 -24.46 9.70
N VAL A 178 28.48 -24.23 10.63
CA VAL A 178 29.76 -23.58 10.34
C VAL A 178 30.92 -24.34 10.97
N VAL A 179 32.08 -24.22 10.35
CA VAL A 179 33.38 -24.59 10.93
C VAL A 179 34.16 -23.31 11.21
N VAL A 180 34.59 -23.13 12.46
CA VAL A 180 35.38 -21.96 12.87
C VAL A 180 36.81 -22.10 12.37
N LEU A 181 37.32 -21.08 11.67
CA LEU A 181 38.65 -21.11 11.05
C LEU A 181 39.77 -20.52 11.95
N SER A 182 39.43 -19.91 13.09
CA SER A 182 40.40 -19.40 14.07
C SER A 182 40.88 -20.48 15.04
N SER A 183 41.91 -20.18 15.87
CA SER A 183 42.81 -21.12 16.59
C SER A 183 42.20 -22.12 17.61
N LYS A 184 40.88 -22.35 17.59
CA LYS A 184 40.21 -23.50 18.20
C LYS A 184 39.24 -24.12 17.18
N PRO A 185 39.59 -25.26 16.55
CA PRO A 185 38.69 -25.90 15.60
C PRO A 185 37.47 -26.48 16.32
N GLY A 186 36.29 -26.04 15.90
CA GLY A 186 35.00 -26.57 16.32
C GLY A 186 33.95 -26.36 15.23
N SER A 187 33.09 -27.34 15.02
CA SER A 187 31.92 -27.24 14.14
C SER A 187 30.65 -27.11 14.97
N GLY A 188 29.72 -26.25 14.55
CA GLY A 188 28.45 -26.05 15.23
C GLY A 188 27.50 -25.18 14.44
N TRP A 189 26.43 -24.74 15.07
CA TRP A 189 25.38 -23.93 14.47
C TRP A 189 25.41 -22.50 15.02
N VAL A 190 25.29 -21.52 14.13
CA VAL A 190 25.17 -20.10 14.46
C VAL A 190 23.94 -19.52 13.76
N ASN A 191 23.39 -18.43 14.29
CA ASN A 191 22.28 -17.77 13.62
C ASN A 191 22.79 -17.02 12.38
N ALA A 192 22.21 -17.32 11.22
CA ALA A 192 22.68 -16.83 9.93
C ALA A 192 22.58 -15.31 9.77
N LYS A 193 21.75 -14.61 10.57
CA LYS A 193 21.60 -13.15 10.52
C LYS A 193 22.85 -12.37 10.94
N TYR A 194 23.78 -13.04 11.63
CA TYR A 194 25.07 -12.46 12.07
C TYR A 194 26.23 -12.90 11.18
N LEU A 195 25.94 -13.43 9.99
CA LEU A 195 26.93 -13.85 9.02
C LEU A 195 26.87 -12.95 7.78
N VAL A 196 28.03 -12.49 7.34
CA VAL A 196 28.21 -11.83 6.04
C VAL A 196 29.05 -12.74 5.16
N ARG A 197 28.51 -13.14 4.01
CA ARG A 197 29.21 -14.01 3.06
C ARG A 197 30.37 -13.28 2.40
N VAL A 198 31.49 -13.98 2.25
CA VAL A 198 32.71 -13.47 1.61
C VAL A 198 33.30 -14.55 0.70
N ASP A 199 34.00 -14.11 -0.35
CA ASP A 199 34.66 -15.02 -1.30
C ASP A 199 36.03 -15.51 -0.80
N ASP A 200 36.64 -14.83 0.20
CA ASP A 200 37.94 -15.16 0.79
C ASP A 200 37.92 -14.94 2.33
N PRO A 201 38.24 -15.95 3.17
CA PRO A 201 38.22 -15.81 4.63
C PRO A 201 39.30 -14.87 5.15
N ALA A 202 40.33 -14.53 4.37
CA ALA A 202 41.31 -13.49 4.71
C ALA A 202 40.66 -12.09 4.75
N ALA A 203 39.52 -11.88 4.10
CA ALA A 203 38.74 -10.65 4.23
C ALA A 203 38.16 -10.45 5.65
N CYS A 204 38.13 -11.51 6.48
CA CYS A 204 37.66 -11.45 7.85
C CYS A 204 38.76 -11.01 8.85
N THR A 205 40.03 -10.90 8.44
CA THR A 205 41.08 -10.43 9.36
C THR A 205 41.00 -8.92 9.52
N GLY A 206 40.46 -8.47 10.66
CA GLY A 206 40.60 -7.10 11.10
C GLY A 206 42.06 -6.76 11.38
N GLU A 207 42.70 -6.02 10.47
CA GLU A 207 43.71 -5.06 10.91
C GLU A 207 42.97 -3.89 11.54
N THR A 208 43.10 -3.83 12.86
CA THR A 208 42.87 -2.67 13.70
C THR A 208 43.06 -1.38 12.91
N ALA A 209 41.96 -0.66 12.66
CA ALA A 209 42.04 0.75 12.31
C ALA A 209 42.85 1.43 13.41
N VAL A 210 44.08 1.79 13.06
CA VAL A 210 45.01 2.50 13.91
C VAL A 210 44.31 3.78 14.33
N ASN A 211 44.15 3.93 15.63
CA ASN A 211 43.74 5.18 16.24
C ASN A 211 44.57 6.31 15.63
N GLU A 212 43.93 7.33 15.05
CA GLU A 212 44.48 8.66 15.23
C GLU A 212 44.45 8.92 16.74
N GLU A 213 45.62 8.79 17.39
CA GLU A 213 45.82 9.34 18.73
C GLU A 213 45.59 10.86 18.66
N PRO A 214 44.66 11.42 19.45
CA PRO A 214 44.63 12.85 19.68
C PRO A 214 45.88 13.23 20.47
N VAL A 215 46.63 14.20 19.95
CA VAL A 215 47.76 14.85 20.65
C VAL A 215 47.27 15.40 22.00
N PRO A 216 47.96 15.14 23.13
CA PRO A 216 47.54 15.65 24.43
C PRO A 216 47.75 17.17 24.49
N VAL A 217 46.67 17.93 24.66
CA VAL A 217 46.70 19.38 24.91
C VAL A 217 46.56 19.62 26.43
N PRO A 218 47.28 20.58 27.03
CA PRO A 218 47.50 20.64 28.47
C PRO A 218 46.25 21.02 29.26
N VAL A 219 46.09 20.39 30.43
CA VAL A 219 45.00 20.65 31.38
C VAL A 219 45.25 21.99 32.08
N SER A 220 44.38 22.96 31.85
CA SER A 220 44.14 24.07 32.77
C SER A 220 42.64 24.23 32.94
N ASP A 221 42.09 23.84 34.11
CA ASP A 221 40.75 24.18 34.64
C ASP A 221 39.66 24.62 33.63
N GLU A 222 39.41 23.84 32.57
CA GLU A 222 38.51 24.24 31.48
C GLU A 222 37.20 23.45 31.47
N PHE A 223 36.14 24.18 31.13
CA PHE A 223 34.79 23.67 30.96
C PHE A 223 34.71 22.86 29.66
N ALA A 224 33.78 21.93 29.58
CA ALA A 224 33.54 21.11 28.39
C ALA A 224 32.07 20.68 28.32
N CYS A 225 31.61 20.23 27.15
CA CYS A 225 30.28 19.67 26.96
C CYS A 225 30.38 18.21 26.51
N VAL A 226 29.44 17.38 26.91
CA VAL A 226 29.26 16.07 26.28
C VAL A 226 28.83 16.28 24.82
N ALA A 227 29.56 15.71 23.87
CA ALA A 227 29.40 15.95 22.43
C ALA A 227 29.66 14.66 21.64
N ASN A 228 29.45 14.69 20.33
CA ASN A 228 29.77 13.57 19.42
C ASN A 228 29.05 12.24 19.72
N LEU A 229 27.90 12.30 20.39
CA LEU A 229 26.96 11.19 20.57
C LEU A 229 25.87 11.24 19.49
N LYS A 230 25.31 10.09 19.10
CA LYS A 230 24.11 10.05 18.25
C LYS A 230 22.91 10.52 19.07
N ALA A 231 21.91 11.10 18.42
CA ALA A 231 20.69 11.54 19.10
C ALA A 231 20.01 10.37 19.83
N GLY A 232 19.86 10.49 21.15
CA GLY A 232 19.33 9.43 22.02
C GLY A 232 20.37 8.59 22.78
N ASP A 233 21.66 8.69 22.43
CA ASP A 233 22.74 8.04 23.17
C ASP A 233 23.18 8.87 24.40
N PHE A 234 23.85 8.21 25.34
CA PHE A 234 24.42 8.83 26.55
C PHE A 234 25.90 8.44 26.74
N LEU A 235 26.67 9.32 27.38
CA LEU A 235 28.03 9.08 27.82
C LEU A 235 28.04 8.61 29.27
N THR A 236 28.55 7.42 29.55
CA THR A 236 28.62 6.91 30.93
C THR A 236 29.75 7.55 31.75
N LEU A 237 29.41 8.14 32.90
CA LEU A 237 30.30 8.55 33.98
C LEU A 237 30.68 7.34 34.84
N ARG A 238 31.97 7.16 35.15
CA ARG A 238 32.50 5.93 35.76
C ARG A 238 33.42 6.19 36.95
N GLU A 239 33.54 5.20 37.84
CA GLU A 239 34.41 5.30 39.03
C GLU A 239 35.92 5.33 38.71
N LYS A 240 36.33 4.77 37.57
CA LYS A 240 37.74 4.65 37.12
C LYS A 240 37.84 4.83 35.59
N PRO A 241 39.01 5.19 35.04
CA PRO A 241 39.21 5.38 33.59
C PRO A 241 39.22 4.05 32.81
N SER A 242 38.10 3.33 32.82
CA SER A 242 37.93 2.03 32.18
C SER A 242 36.46 1.76 31.85
N ALA A 243 36.19 1.21 30.66
CA ALA A 243 34.84 0.82 30.23
C ALA A 243 34.22 -0.32 31.07
N ASN A 244 35.04 -1.01 31.87
CA ASN A 244 34.61 -2.09 32.76
C ASN A 244 34.46 -1.64 34.23
N ALA A 245 34.71 -0.36 34.54
CA ALA A 245 34.53 0.20 35.88
C ALA A 245 33.04 0.40 36.20
N GLY A 246 32.72 0.45 37.50
CA GLY A 246 31.39 0.77 38.00
C GLY A 246 30.86 2.06 37.38
N GLN A 247 29.60 2.03 36.97
CA GLN A 247 28.91 3.17 36.36
C GLN A 247 28.31 4.03 37.47
N ILE A 248 28.55 5.33 37.39
CA ILE A 248 28.02 6.32 38.33
C ILE A 248 26.74 6.93 37.73
N ASP A 249 26.82 7.46 36.50
CA ASP A 249 25.72 8.17 35.85
C ASP A 249 25.81 8.14 34.31
N HIS A 250 24.74 8.56 33.61
CA HIS A 250 24.61 8.63 32.15
C HIS A 250 24.37 10.08 31.69
N LEU A 251 25.33 10.63 30.97
CA LEU A 251 25.38 12.05 30.59
C LEU A 251 24.91 12.25 29.14
N LEU A 252 23.90 13.09 28.94
CA LEU A 252 23.37 13.39 27.59
C LEU A 252 24.24 14.42 26.86
N ILE A 253 24.10 14.48 25.53
CA ILE A 253 24.73 15.51 24.70
C ILE A 253 24.37 16.93 25.19
N GLY A 254 25.34 17.83 25.21
CA GLY A 254 25.23 19.18 25.76
C GLY A 254 25.41 19.27 27.28
N THR A 255 25.63 18.16 28.00
CA THR A 255 25.86 18.20 29.46
C THR A 255 27.17 18.94 29.76
N PRO A 256 27.15 20.03 30.56
CA PRO A 256 28.35 20.77 30.91
C PRO A 256 29.15 20.02 31.97
N LEU A 257 30.47 19.98 31.77
CA LEU A 257 31.47 19.31 32.56
C LEU A 257 32.58 20.30 32.93
N ARG A 258 33.23 20.08 34.07
CA ARG A 258 34.53 20.66 34.37
C ARG A 258 35.57 19.57 34.32
N VAL A 259 36.58 19.68 33.45
CA VAL A 259 37.64 18.68 33.35
C VAL A 259 38.66 18.90 34.45
N THR A 260 38.81 17.93 35.35
CA THR A 260 39.68 17.99 36.53
C THR A 260 40.98 17.19 36.36
N GLY A 261 41.07 16.31 35.36
CA GLY A 261 42.29 15.57 35.04
C GLY A 261 42.12 14.62 33.85
N MET A 262 43.19 13.94 33.45
CA MET A 262 43.17 12.93 32.37
C MET A 262 44.07 11.74 32.67
N ASP A 263 43.67 10.55 32.20
CA ASP A 263 44.45 9.31 32.24
C ASP A 263 44.20 8.54 30.93
N GLY A 264 45.18 8.56 30.04
CA GLY A 264 45.03 8.07 28.67
C GLY A 264 43.92 8.83 27.91
N THR A 265 42.94 8.09 27.38
CA THR A 265 41.80 8.65 26.63
C THR A 265 40.60 9.01 27.51
N TRP A 266 40.73 8.94 28.83
CA TRP A 266 39.66 9.21 29.79
C TRP A 266 39.89 10.53 30.52
N TYR A 267 38.84 11.30 30.69
CA TYR A 267 38.83 12.55 31.44
C TYR A 267 38.18 12.34 32.80
N SER A 268 38.85 12.77 33.86
CA SER A 268 38.23 12.98 35.17
C SER A 268 37.46 14.29 35.10
N VAL A 269 36.17 14.26 35.44
CA VAL A 269 35.25 15.39 35.28
C VAL A 269 34.37 15.56 36.51
N ASP A 270 34.03 16.81 36.80
CA ASP A 270 32.91 17.16 37.68
C ASP A 270 31.71 17.55 36.80
N VAL A 271 30.55 16.93 37.02
CA VAL A 271 29.34 17.21 36.24
C VAL A 271 28.67 18.47 36.79
N LEU A 272 28.46 19.46 35.93
CA LEU A 272 27.96 20.79 36.34
C LEU A 272 26.44 20.89 36.18
N ARG A 273 25.70 19.87 36.64
CA ARG A 273 24.24 19.83 36.66
C ARG A 273 23.75 19.15 37.95
N GLY A 274 23.24 19.94 38.90
CA GLY A 274 22.65 19.41 40.15
C GLY A 274 23.68 19.24 41.29
N GLU A 275 23.53 18.18 42.09
CA GLU A 275 24.51 17.79 43.13
C GLU A 275 25.88 17.47 42.48
N PRO A 276 27.02 17.81 43.12
CA PRO A 276 28.32 17.61 42.50
C PRO A 276 28.68 16.11 42.45
N GLU A 277 28.68 15.56 41.23
CA GLU A 277 29.14 14.20 40.93
C GLU A 277 30.46 14.24 40.16
N SER A 278 31.47 13.53 40.66
CA SER A 278 32.80 13.42 40.05
C SER A 278 33.06 11.99 39.57
N GLY A 279 33.63 11.85 38.38
CA GLY A 279 33.96 10.54 37.81
C GLY A 279 34.75 10.64 36.51
N TRP A 280 34.90 9.52 35.82
CA TRP A 280 35.67 9.38 34.60
C TRP A 280 34.76 9.15 33.40
N VAL A 281 34.98 9.92 32.33
CA VAL A 281 34.28 9.79 31.04
C VAL A 281 35.28 9.61 29.90
N ASN A 282 34.84 9.02 28.79
CA ASN A 282 35.72 8.87 27.63
C ASN A 282 35.83 10.21 26.88
N GLY A 283 37.05 10.72 26.73
CA GLY A 283 37.32 12.06 26.19
C GLY A 283 36.89 12.25 24.74
N LYS A 284 36.65 11.16 23.98
CA LYS A 284 36.12 11.22 22.60
C LYS A 284 34.74 11.90 22.52
N TYR A 285 33.96 11.82 23.59
CA TYR A 285 32.59 12.32 23.66
C TYR A 285 32.49 13.60 24.49
N VAL A 286 33.59 14.34 24.61
CA VAL A 286 33.70 15.57 25.39
C VAL A 286 34.39 16.64 24.54
N GLU A 287 33.74 17.79 24.34
CA GLU A 287 34.23 18.92 23.57
C GLU A 287 34.47 20.12 24.49
N GLN A 288 35.69 20.69 24.48
CA GLN A 288 36.04 21.80 25.39
C GLN A 288 35.33 23.10 25.03
N THR A 289 34.94 23.85 26.06
CA THR A 289 34.30 25.15 25.94
C THR A 289 34.88 26.17 26.92
N LYS A 290 34.65 27.44 26.62
CA LYS A 290 35.18 28.59 27.37
C LYS A 290 34.47 28.77 28.72
N ASP A 291 33.22 28.32 28.83
CA ASP A 291 32.39 28.32 30.04
C ASP A 291 31.31 27.21 29.92
N ALA A 292 30.60 26.91 31.01
CA ALA A 292 29.51 25.91 31.00
C ALA A 292 28.26 26.38 30.23
N GLU A 293 28.11 27.68 29.99
CA GLU A 293 26.92 28.29 29.38
C GLU A 293 26.94 28.16 27.85
N SER A 294 28.13 28.03 27.27
CA SER A 294 28.34 27.76 25.85
C SER A 294 27.95 26.35 25.39
N CYS A 295 27.52 25.46 26.31
CA CYS A 295 26.93 24.16 25.98
C CYS A 295 25.47 24.22 25.47
N LYS A 296 24.89 25.41 25.30
CA LYS A 296 23.53 25.62 24.75
C LYS A 296 23.59 26.06 23.28
N GLY A 297 23.18 25.18 22.35
CA GLY A 297 23.12 25.49 20.92
C GLY A 297 22.00 26.46 20.54
N GLU A 298 22.34 27.42 19.68
CA GLU A 298 21.48 28.46 19.09
C GLU A 298 20.40 27.89 18.15
N SER A 299 19.14 28.22 18.42
CA SER A 299 18.15 28.55 17.38
C SER A 299 17.76 30.03 17.51
N ASP A 300 17.88 30.74 16.39
CA ASP A 300 17.25 32.02 16.03
C ASP A 300 17.67 33.35 16.66
N THR A 301 18.18 34.26 15.80
CA THR A 301 18.02 35.71 15.95
C THR A 301 17.05 36.26 14.91
N ALA A 302 15.85 36.65 15.36
CA ALA A 302 15.14 37.82 14.86
C ALA A 302 14.31 38.43 16.02
N GLU A 303 14.67 39.65 16.39
CA GLU A 303 14.03 40.48 17.43
C GLU A 303 12.50 40.49 17.34
N THR A 304 11.76 40.51 18.45
CA THR A 304 11.47 41.77 19.14
C THR A 304 10.86 41.58 20.54
N THR A 305 11.54 42.17 21.52
CA THR A 305 11.06 42.79 22.77
C THR A 305 9.99 42.10 23.63
N LYS A 306 10.40 41.72 24.86
CA LYS A 306 9.57 41.95 26.05
C LYS A 306 10.43 42.15 27.31
N PRO A 307 10.15 43.14 28.19
CA PRO A 307 10.81 43.25 29.49
C PRO A 307 9.99 42.58 30.61
N GLY A 308 10.70 42.08 31.62
CA GLY A 308 10.23 42.11 33.02
C GLY A 308 10.03 40.77 33.73
N SER A 309 11.16 40.22 34.23
CA SER A 309 11.43 39.71 35.60
C SER A 309 10.41 38.88 36.42
N ASP A 310 10.97 37.77 36.93
CA ASP A 310 10.82 37.16 38.26
C ASP A 310 9.51 36.45 38.67
N GLU A 311 9.58 35.11 38.77
CA GLU A 311 9.67 34.37 40.05
C GLU A 311 9.95 32.87 39.77
N GLY A 312 10.88 32.27 40.52
CA GLY A 312 11.43 30.92 40.33
C GLY A 312 10.52 29.72 40.69
N PRO A 313 10.99 28.48 40.43
CA PRO A 313 10.14 27.30 40.28
C PRO A 313 9.92 26.53 41.60
N VAL A 314 8.74 25.93 41.72
CA VAL A 314 8.43 24.86 42.69
C VAL A 314 8.36 23.54 41.92
N GLY A 315 9.24 22.60 42.26
CA GLY A 315 9.02 21.15 42.30
C GLY A 315 8.83 20.37 40.99
N ASP A 316 9.75 19.42 40.76
CA ASP A 316 9.60 18.31 39.82
C ASP A 316 8.40 17.41 40.20
N GLU A 317 7.38 17.40 39.34
CA GLU A 317 6.44 16.27 39.20
C GLU A 317 6.77 15.51 37.90
N PRO A 318 6.54 14.18 37.85
CA PRO A 318 6.72 13.40 36.63
C PRO A 318 5.84 13.96 35.51
N ILE A 319 6.43 14.19 34.32
CA ILE A 319 5.67 14.60 33.14
C ILE A 319 4.78 13.43 32.72
N ASP A 320 3.48 13.60 32.91
CA ASP A 320 2.41 12.69 32.50
C ASP A 320 2.46 12.44 30.97
N PRO A 321 2.43 11.20 30.46
CA PRO A 321 2.34 10.92 29.02
C PRO A 321 1.17 11.63 28.31
N ASP A 322 0.12 12.04 29.03
CA ASP A 322 -0.95 12.91 28.52
C ASP A 322 -0.51 14.35 28.17
N THR A 323 0.78 14.68 28.34
CA THR A 323 1.36 15.97 27.92
C THR A 323 2.13 15.90 26.60
N LEU A 324 2.41 14.71 26.05
CA LEU A 324 3.15 14.56 24.79
C LEU A 324 2.25 14.69 23.55
N CYS A 325 0.97 14.31 23.68
CA CYS A 325 0.02 14.28 22.57
C CYS A 325 -1.05 15.36 22.70
N ASP A 326 -1.44 15.92 21.55
CA ASP A 326 -2.55 16.86 21.46
C ASP A 326 -3.86 16.21 21.95
N GLN A 327 -4.65 16.96 22.71
CA GLN A 327 -5.99 16.55 23.12
C GLN A 327 -7.04 17.49 22.53
N ALA A 328 -8.21 16.93 22.20
CA ALA A 328 -9.34 17.70 21.70
C ALA A 328 -9.99 18.53 22.81
N ALA A 329 -10.53 19.70 22.45
CA ALA A 329 -11.37 20.49 23.32
C ALA A 329 -12.70 19.77 23.58
N ASP A 330 -13.20 19.90 24.81
CA ASP A 330 -14.59 19.54 25.11
C ASP A 330 -15.54 20.50 24.39
N LEU A 331 -16.59 19.98 23.77
CA LEU A 331 -17.55 20.77 22.98
C LEU A 331 -18.95 20.73 23.59
N ASP A 332 -19.68 21.84 23.49
CA ASP A 332 -21.11 21.92 23.82
C ASP A 332 -21.98 21.27 22.71
N PRO A 333 -23.31 21.12 22.92
CA PRO A 333 -24.20 20.55 21.89
C PRO A 333 -24.25 21.33 20.57
N ASP A 334 -23.91 22.62 20.59
CA ASP A 334 -23.84 23.44 19.39
C ASP A 334 -22.52 23.25 18.62
N GLY A 335 -21.52 22.63 19.26
CA GLY A 335 -20.18 22.35 18.72
C GLY A 335 -19.16 23.43 19.04
N ASN A 336 -19.46 24.33 20.00
CA ASN A 336 -18.50 25.32 20.48
C ASN A 336 -17.63 24.70 21.58
N ALA A 337 -16.37 25.10 21.64
CA ALA A 337 -15.49 24.65 22.71
C ALA A 337 -15.94 25.19 24.07
N ILE A 338 -16.04 24.29 25.05
CA ILE A 338 -16.33 24.59 26.44
C ILE A 338 -15.05 25.14 27.07
N ILE A 339 -14.96 26.46 27.17
CA ILE A 339 -13.79 27.12 27.74
C ILE A 339 -13.81 27.00 29.27
N PRO A 340 -12.67 26.74 29.94
CA PRO A 340 -12.60 26.69 31.39
C PRO A 340 -13.12 27.97 32.04
N THR A 341 -13.91 27.80 33.10
CA THR A 341 -14.43 28.92 33.90
C THR A 341 -13.30 29.80 34.38
N GLY A 342 -13.37 31.10 34.06
CA GLY A 342 -12.37 32.09 34.45
C GLY A 342 -11.25 32.31 33.43
N ALA A 343 -11.23 31.60 32.28
CA ALA A 343 -10.33 31.93 31.18
C ALA A 343 -10.57 33.37 30.68
N ILE A 344 -9.49 34.03 30.27
CA ILE A 344 -9.47 35.39 29.72
C ILE A 344 -8.70 35.40 28.40
N GLU A 345 -8.76 36.52 27.67
CA GLU A 345 -8.00 36.71 26.42
C GLU A 345 -8.25 35.57 25.41
N ILE A 346 -9.52 35.13 25.31
CA ILE A 346 -9.95 34.03 24.43
C ILE A 346 -9.87 34.50 22.97
N THR A 347 -9.13 33.78 22.15
CA THR A 347 -9.07 34.02 20.70
C THR A 347 -10.26 33.37 20.00
N LEU A 348 -10.67 33.96 18.87
CA LEU A 348 -11.59 33.27 17.98
C LEU A 348 -10.91 31.98 17.44
N PRO A 349 -11.67 30.89 17.25
CA PRO A 349 -11.13 29.68 16.63
C PRO A 349 -10.59 29.95 15.22
N ALA A 350 -9.29 29.72 15.02
CA ALA A 350 -8.58 29.94 13.77
C ALA A 350 -8.26 28.62 13.06
N LEU A 351 -8.37 28.60 11.73
CA LEU A 351 -7.88 27.50 10.90
C LEU A 351 -6.35 27.51 10.91
N VAL A 352 -5.75 26.34 11.04
CA VAL A 352 -4.31 26.10 11.06
C VAL A 352 -3.99 25.12 9.95
N VAL A 353 -3.00 25.46 9.13
CA VAL A 353 -2.33 24.56 8.18
C VAL A 353 -0.86 24.63 8.50
N GLU A 354 -0.29 23.53 8.96
CA GLU A 354 1.07 23.47 9.50
C GLU A 354 1.86 22.39 8.75
N PRO A 355 2.84 22.74 7.91
CA PRO A 355 3.81 21.79 7.39
C PRO A 355 4.76 21.37 8.51
N ARG A 356 4.93 20.06 8.72
CA ARG A 356 5.80 19.52 9.79
C ARG A 356 7.13 19.01 9.26
N GLY A 357 7.25 18.79 7.95
CA GLY A 357 8.48 18.36 7.28
C GLY A 357 8.38 16.93 6.74
N LEU A 358 9.52 16.35 6.37
CA LEU A 358 9.57 14.99 5.82
C LEU A 358 9.18 13.96 6.89
N VAL A 359 8.30 13.02 6.52
CA VAL A 359 7.84 11.95 7.42
C VAL A 359 9.03 11.11 7.93
N SER A 360 10.04 10.88 7.08
CA SER A 360 11.26 10.16 7.46
C SER A 360 12.06 10.84 8.57
N ASP A 361 12.03 12.18 8.61
CA ASP A 361 12.80 12.99 9.56
C ASP A 361 12.02 13.15 10.88
N LEU A 362 10.68 13.16 10.79
CA LEU A 362 9.78 13.21 11.94
C LEU A 362 9.75 11.90 12.72
N TYR A 363 9.95 10.76 12.05
CA TYR A 363 9.91 9.43 12.66
C TYR A 363 11.22 8.66 12.42
N PRO A 364 12.37 9.17 12.92
CA PRO A 364 13.67 8.55 12.70
C PRO A 364 13.73 7.18 13.39
N GLY A 365 13.75 6.11 12.60
CA GLY A 365 13.76 4.72 13.09
C GLY A 365 12.54 3.89 12.71
N LEU A 366 11.55 4.48 12.04
CA LEU A 366 10.47 3.75 11.38
C LEU A 366 10.73 3.66 9.88
N ASP A 367 10.30 2.56 9.25
CA ASP A 367 10.20 2.50 7.79
C ASP A 367 8.94 3.25 7.35
N THR A 368 9.12 4.51 6.96
CA THR A 368 8.03 5.41 6.56
C THR A 368 7.68 5.29 5.08
N THR A 369 8.22 4.30 4.37
CA THR A 369 7.95 4.09 2.94
C THR A 369 6.71 3.24 2.68
N THR A 370 6.21 2.54 3.69
CA THR A 370 4.99 1.70 3.61
C THR A 370 3.95 2.18 4.62
N ASP A 371 2.74 1.65 4.57
CA ASP A 371 1.67 1.99 5.52
C ASP A 371 1.86 1.37 6.92
N ALA A 372 2.82 0.46 7.09
CA ALA A 372 3.03 -0.27 8.33
C ALA A 372 3.49 0.60 9.52
N PHE A 373 4.03 1.81 9.29
CA PHE A 373 4.43 2.71 10.38
C PHE A 373 3.25 3.44 11.02
N TYR A 374 2.11 3.59 10.35
CA TYR A 374 0.97 4.34 10.88
C TYR A 374 0.45 3.74 12.20
N GLY A 375 0.46 2.41 12.32
CA GLY A 375 0.11 1.71 13.57
C GLY A 375 1.11 1.90 14.71
N LYS A 376 2.25 2.55 14.47
CA LYS A 376 3.32 2.83 15.44
C LYS A 376 3.43 4.31 15.79
N LEU A 377 2.52 5.16 15.28
CA LEU A 377 2.53 6.58 15.57
C LEU A 377 2.35 6.82 17.08
N PRO A 378 3.14 7.73 17.69
CA PRO A 378 3.12 7.96 19.13
C PRO A 378 1.87 8.70 19.61
N CYS A 379 1.19 9.40 18.71
CA CYS A 379 0.01 10.19 18.99
C CYS A 379 -1.09 9.91 17.97
N GLU A 380 -2.35 10.13 18.35
CA GLU A 380 -3.44 10.02 17.39
C GLU A 380 -3.32 11.10 16.29
N PRO A 381 -3.31 10.72 15.01
CA PRO A 381 -3.18 11.65 13.89
C PRO A 381 -4.45 12.48 13.64
N SER A 382 -5.60 12.07 14.19
CA SER A 382 -6.88 12.76 14.04
C SER A 382 -7.61 12.89 15.36
N ILE A 383 -7.79 14.12 15.84
CA ILE A 383 -8.47 14.43 17.12
C ILE A 383 -9.67 15.36 16.93
N GLY A 384 -10.62 15.28 17.87
CA GLY A 384 -11.73 16.22 18.03
C GLY A 384 -12.82 16.18 16.95
N GLY A 385 -13.84 17.01 17.16
CA GLY A 385 -15.03 17.19 16.31
C GLY A 385 -16.32 16.54 16.83
N THR A 386 -17.46 16.90 16.24
CA THR A 386 -18.77 16.31 16.55
C THR A 386 -19.51 15.87 15.28
N LEU A 387 -20.23 14.74 15.37
CA LEU A 387 -21.17 14.36 14.32
C LEU A 387 -22.37 15.32 14.34
N PRO A 388 -22.84 15.81 13.19
CA PRO A 388 -24.11 16.50 13.11
C PRO A 388 -25.29 15.59 13.49
N ASP A 389 -26.37 16.16 14.02
CA ASP A 389 -27.60 15.41 14.34
C ASP A 389 -28.29 14.80 13.10
N ALA A 390 -28.01 15.34 11.90
CA ALA A 390 -28.72 15.04 10.65
C ALA A 390 -28.17 13.83 9.86
N VAL A 391 -27.19 13.08 10.37
CA VAL A 391 -26.45 12.08 9.58
C VAL A 391 -27.10 10.69 9.56
N ASN A 392 -28.37 10.57 9.94
CA ASN A 392 -29.16 9.33 9.89
C ASN A 392 -30.39 9.50 8.98
N THR A 393 -30.18 9.76 7.69
CA THR A 393 -31.24 9.55 6.71
C THR A 393 -31.29 8.07 6.36
N GLU A 394 -32.43 7.45 6.62
CA GLU A 394 -32.72 6.08 6.15
C GLU A 394 -32.69 6.03 4.62
N PRO A 395 -32.33 4.89 4.00
CA PRO A 395 -32.43 4.71 2.56
C PRO A 395 -33.83 5.06 2.06
N THR A 396 -33.90 5.76 0.94
CA THR A 396 -35.15 6.02 0.24
C THR A 396 -35.75 4.72 -0.28
N LYS A 397 -37.05 4.75 -0.55
CA LYS A 397 -37.76 3.61 -1.13
C LYS A 397 -37.13 3.14 -2.44
N ASP A 398 -36.74 4.08 -3.31
CA ASP A 398 -36.12 3.78 -4.60
C ASP A 398 -34.75 3.10 -4.43
N GLU A 399 -33.95 3.52 -3.44
CA GLU A 399 -32.66 2.89 -3.12
C GLU A 399 -32.83 1.44 -2.66
N ILE A 400 -33.84 1.16 -1.83
CA ILE A 400 -34.16 -0.20 -1.38
C ILE A 400 -34.63 -1.06 -2.56
N GLU A 401 -35.51 -0.53 -3.41
CA GLU A 401 -36.03 -1.26 -4.59
C GLU A 401 -34.93 -1.56 -5.61
N ILE A 402 -33.98 -0.64 -5.80
CA ILE A 402 -32.84 -0.87 -6.69
C ILE A 402 -31.90 -1.92 -6.08
N GLU A 403 -31.51 -1.81 -4.80
CA GLU A 403 -30.58 -2.77 -4.20
C GLU A 403 -31.17 -4.20 -4.21
N ALA A 404 -32.47 -4.35 -3.93
CA ALA A 404 -33.13 -5.65 -4.05
C ALA A 404 -33.05 -6.21 -5.49
N ALA A 405 -33.28 -5.36 -6.51
CA ALA A 405 -33.16 -5.77 -7.91
C ALA A 405 -31.72 -6.14 -8.31
N LEU A 406 -30.72 -5.47 -7.73
CA LEU A 406 -29.31 -5.79 -7.96
C LEU A 406 -28.91 -7.09 -7.24
N GLU A 407 -29.33 -7.29 -5.99
CA GLU A 407 -29.09 -8.51 -5.22
C GLU A 407 -29.72 -9.73 -5.93
N ASP A 408 -30.95 -9.59 -6.46
CA ASP A 408 -31.60 -10.63 -7.27
C ASP A 408 -30.80 -10.95 -8.56
N PHE A 409 -30.37 -9.92 -9.28
CA PHE A 409 -29.56 -10.11 -10.50
C PHE A 409 -28.20 -10.77 -10.19
N GLU A 410 -27.53 -10.33 -9.13
CA GLU A 410 -26.22 -10.84 -8.71
C GLU A 410 -26.32 -12.29 -8.19
N GLY A 411 -27.42 -12.63 -7.52
CA GLY A 411 -27.70 -13.97 -6.98
C GLY A 411 -28.08 -15.02 -8.03
N ASP A 412 -28.65 -14.61 -9.17
CA ASP A 412 -29.16 -15.51 -10.21
C ASP A 412 -28.45 -15.27 -11.56
N ASN A 413 -28.80 -14.17 -12.26
CA ASN A 413 -28.32 -13.90 -13.62
C ASN A 413 -26.79 -13.80 -13.73
N ALA A 414 -26.15 -13.05 -12.83
CA ALA A 414 -24.69 -12.89 -12.85
C ALA A 414 -23.97 -14.22 -12.62
N LYS A 415 -24.52 -15.05 -11.73
CA LYS A 415 -24.00 -16.38 -11.44
C LYS A 415 -24.09 -17.28 -12.67
N HIS A 416 -25.26 -17.32 -13.33
CA HIS A 416 -25.42 -18.08 -14.57
C HIS A 416 -24.48 -17.60 -15.68
N ILE A 417 -24.26 -16.28 -15.80
CA ILE A 417 -23.26 -15.73 -16.74
C ILE A 417 -21.87 -16.27 -16.40
N ALA A 418 -21.43 -16.18 -15.15
CA ALA A 418 -20.11 -16.65 -14.74
C ALA A 418 -19.93 -18.16 -14.99
N GLU A 419 -20.94 -18.97 -14.64
CA GLU A 419 -20.93 -20.43 -14.86
C GLU A 419 -20.89 -20.80 -16.34
N ASP A 420 -21.69 -20.13 -17.19
CA ASP A 420 -21.68 -20.36 -18.64
C ASP A 420 -20.32 -20.05 -19.26
N LEU A 421 -19.70 -18.94 -18.86
CA LEU A 421 -18.36 -18.53 -19.34
C LEU A 421 -17.25 -19.51 -18.93
N GLN A 422 -17.37 -20.13 -17.76
CA GLN A 422 -16.42 -21.14 -17.30
C GLN A 422 -16.57 -22.47 -18.05
N VAL A 423 -17.80 -22.84 -18.45
CA VAL A 423 -18.08 -24.12 -19.14
C VAL A 423 -17.90 -24.01 -20.65
N ASN A 424 -18.29 -22.87 -21.23
CA ASN A 424 -18.26 -22.59 -22.66
C ASN A 424 -17.24 -21.48 -22.95
N PRO A 425 -15.93 -21.76 -22.84
CA PRO A 425 -14.91 -20.77 -23.12
C PRO A 425 -15.08 -20.23 -24.54
N MET A 426 -14.99 -18.90 -24.65
CA MET A 426 -15.31 -18.14 -25.86
C MET A 426 -14.31 -18.37 -27.02
N PRO A 427 -14.58 -17.87 -28.25
CA PRO A 427 -13.96 -18.40 -29.47
C PRO A 427 -12.44 -18.37 -29.47
N ALA A 428 -11.85 -19.31 -30.20
CA ALA A 428 -10.42 -19.54 -30.26
C ALA A 428 -9.64 -18.22 -30.41
N LEU A 429 -8.86 -17.90 -29.38
CA LEU A 429 -7.96 -16.77 -29.36
C LEU A 429 -6.93 -16.92 -30.50
N ILE A 430 -6.56 -15.79 -31.10
CA ILE A 430 -5.62 -15.78 -32.23
C ILE A 430 -4.27 -16.32 -31.73
N SER A 431 -3.85 -17.45 -32.28
CA SER A 431 -2.53 -18.03 -31.98
C SER A 431 -1.44 -17.33 -32.79
N PHE A 432 -0.41 -16.84 -32.09
CA PHE A 432 0.74 -16.21 -32.72
C PHE A 432 1.86 -17.23 -32.95
N ALA A 433 2.37 -17.28 -34.17
CA ALA A 433 3.66 -17.92 -34.42
C ALA A 433 4.79 -17.17 -33.69
N PRO A 434 5.91 -17.84 -33.33
CA PRO A 434 7.06 -17.15 -32.77
C PRO A 434 7.52 -16.04 -33.72
N PHE A 435 7.80 -14.86 -33.20
CA PHE A 435 8.31 -13.74 -33.99
C PHE A 435 9.71 -13.32 -33.53
N ALA A 436 10.50 -12.85 -34.49
CA ALA A 436 11.86 -12.39 -34.27
C ALA A 436 11.90 -10.86 -34.19
N PHE A 437 12.62 -10.35 -33.20
CA PHE A 437 12.96 -8.95 -33.10
C PHE A 437 14.08 -8.63 -34.10
N GLY A 438 13.96 -7.50 -34.82
CA GLY A 438 15.05 -6.98 -35.65
C GLY A 438 16.30 -6.61 -34.81
N PRO A 439 17.46 -6.39 -35.45
CA PRO A 439 18.67 -5.98 -34.74
C PRO A 439 18.51 -4.58 -34.12
N CYS A 440 19.22 -4.33 -33.02
CA CYS A 440 19.34 -3.01 -32.43
C CYS A 440 20.64 -2.35 -32.88
N THR A 441 20.60 -1.07 -33.25
CA THR A 441 21.76 -0.30 -33.67
C THR A 441 21.83 1.07 -33.01
N ILE A 442 23.06 1.54 -32.76
CA ILE A 442 23.38 2.91 -32.36
C ILE A 442 24.47 3.41 -33.30
N ASP A 443 24.25 4.55 -33.96
CA ASP A 443 25.17 5.09 -34.98
C ASP A 443 25.47 4.05 -36.09
N LEU A 444 24.42 3.34 -36.52
CA LEU A 444 24.48 2.23 -37.49
C LEU A 444 25.30 1.01 -37.04
N LYS A 445 25.82 0.99 -35.80
CA LYS A 445 26.55 -0.17 -35.25
C LYS A 445 25.60 -1.07 -34.49
N THR A 446 25.62 -2.36 -34.79
CA THR A 446 24.83 -3.37 -34.06
C THR A 446 25.26 -3.43 -32.59
N VAL A 447 24.28 -3.38 -31.69
CA VAL A 447 24.45 -3.48 -30.24
C VAL A 447 23.41 -4.44 -29.65
N PRO A 448 23.65 -5.01 -28.45
CA PRO A 448 22.62 -5.74 -27.72
C PRO A 448 21.38 -4.87 -27.48
N CYS A 449 20.18 -5.44 -27.63
CA CYS A 449 18.92 -4.70 -27.50
C CYS A 449 18.59 -4.29 -26.06
N ASP A 450 19.16 -4.97 -25.08
CA ASP A 450 19.13 -4.67 -23.65
C ASP A 450 20.23 -3.68 -23.23
N SER A 451 20.99 -3.12 -24.18
CA SER A 451 22.04 -2.15 -23.89
C SER A 451 21.50 -0.96 -23.09
N PRO A 452 22.12 -0.59 -21.96
CA PRO A 452 21.70 0.55 -21.15
C PRO A 452 21.85 1.88 -21.89
N ARG A 453 22.54 1.91 -23.03
CA ARG A 453 22.64 3.09 -23.90
C ARG A 453 21.30 3.49 -24.53
N PHE A 454 20.34 2.58 -24.63
CA PHE A 454 18.97 2.89 -25.03
C PHE A 454 18.12 3.44 -23.89
N LEU A 455 18.61 3.36 -22.64
CA LEU A 455 17.92 3.87 -21.47
C LEU A 455 18.48 5.24 -21.08
N GLN A 456 17.68 6.28 -21.31
CA GLN A 456 18.06 7.66 -21.02
C GLN A 456 17.43 8.11 -19.69
N ALA A 457 18.25 8.33 -18.67
CA ALA A 457 17.80 8.56 -17.30
C ALA A 457 17.01 9.87 -17.09
N ASP A 458 17.06 10.81 -18.03
CA ASP A 458 16.29 12.06 -18.04
C ASP A 458 14.88 11.90 -18.62
N GLN A 459 14.57 10.75 -19.22
CA GLN A 459 13.29 10.46 -19.86
C GLN A 459 12.37 9.63 -18.96
N PRO A 460 11.03 9.81 -19.01
CA PRO A 460 10.08 8.95 -18.30
C PRO A 460 10.35 7.48 -18.55
N PHE A 461 10.27 6.65 -17.51
CA PHE A 461 10.59 5.21 -17.59
C PHE A 461 11.96 4.90 -18.22
N GLU A 462 12.89 5.85 -18.15
CA GLU A 462 14.18 5.85 -18.83
C GLU A 462 14.12 5.74 -20.36
N GLY A 463 13.09 6.26 -21.00
CA GLY A 463 12.94 6.20 -22.46
C GLY A 463 12.46 4.85 -22.99
N ARG A 464 11.95 3.97 -22.11
CA ARG A 464 11.24 2.75 -22.51
C ARG A 464 10.02 3.10 -23.35
N ASP A 465 9.63 2.16 -24.20
CA ASP A 465 8.45 2.31 -25.05
C ASP A 465 7.17 2.21 -24.21
N ILE A 466 6.09 2.90 -24.60
CA ILE A 466 4.83 2.97 -23.83
C ILE A 466 3.67 2.39 -24.64
N ILE A 467 2.78 1.64 -24.00
CA ILE A 467 1.57 1.09 -24.61
C ILE A 467 0.37 1.61 -23.84
N TYR A 468 -0.50 2.37 -24.49
CA TYR A 468 -1.71 2.93 -23.88
C TYR A 468 -2.94 2.09 -24.19
N VAL A 469 -3.73 1.80 -23.15
CA VAL A 469 -4.95 0.97 -23.25
C VAL A 469 -6.10 1.69 -22.54
N ASN A 470 -7.05 2.24 -23.31
CA ASN A 470 -8.19 2.98 -22.77
C ASN A 470 -9.17 2.09 -21.99
N GLY A 471 -10.01 2.71 -21.16
CA GLY A 471 -11.10 2.05 -20.45
C GLY A 471 -12.43 2.01 -21.21
N LEU A 472 -13.53 1.88 -20.48
CA LEU A 472 -14.88 1.83 -21.04
C LEU A 472 -15.22 3.11 -21.80
N ASP A 473 -15.40 2.98 -23.11
CA ASP A 473 -15.93 4.02 -23.99
C ASP A 473 -17.45 3.83 -24.17
N THR A 474 -18.22 4.70 -23.52
CA THR A 474 -19.68 4.72 -23.58
C THR A 474 -20.21 5.32 -24.88
N ALA A 475 -19.40 6.11 -25.59
CA ALA A 475 -19.74 6.61 -26.92
C ALA A 475 -19.80 5.45 -27.92
N ASN A 476 -18.88 4.48 -27.84
CA ASN A 476 -18.98 3.28 -28.68
C ASN A 476 -20.26 2.48 -28.44
N LEU A 477 -20.71 2.32 -27.20
CA LEU A 477 -21.98 1.64 -26.92
C LEU A 477 -23.19 2.37 -27.55
N THR A 478 -23.17 3.70 -27.48
CA THR A 478 -24.21 4.55 -28.07
C THR A 478 -24.18 4.49 -29.60
N ASP A 479 -23.00 4.66 -30.20
CA ASP A 479 -22.77 4.60 -31.64
C ASP A 479 -23.10 3.23 -32.22
N TRP A 480 -22.87 2.16 -31.46
CA TRP A 480 -23.29 0.82 -31.84
C TRP A 480 -24.82 0.77 -32.02
N ILE A 481 -25.59 1.34 -31.08
CA ILE A 481 -27.06 1.38 -31.17
C ILE A 481 -27.50 2.23 -32.36
N LEU A 482 -26.87 3.40 -32.54
CA LEU A 482 -27.14 4.32 -33.65
C LEU A 482 -26.63 3.83 -35.01
N ASN A 483 -25.93 2.69 -35.04
CA ASN A 483 -25.33 2.11 -36.25
C ASN A 483 -24.36 3.08 -36.95
N THR A 484 -23.59 3.82 -36.16
CA THR A 484 -22.52 4.68 -36.67
C THR A 484 -21.50 3.83 -37.44
N PRO A 485 -21.02 4.28 -38.63
CA PRO A 485 -20.08 3.50 -39.43
C PRO A 485 -18.82 3.09 -38.65
N GLY A 486 -18.47 1.80 -38.70
CA GLY A 486 -17.31 1.25 -38.00
C GLY A 486 -17.55 0.86 -36.54
N ALA A 487 -18.54 1.44 -35.86
CA ALA A 487 -18.78 1.22 -34.42
C ALA A 487 -19.21 -0.21 -34.07
N ARG A 488 -19.76 -0.96 -35.03
CA ARG A 488 -20.16 -2.37 -34.88
C ARG A 488 -19.10 -3.38 -35.33
N GLN A 489 -17.96 -2.91 -35.82
CA GLN A 489 -16.94 -3.82 -36.36
C GLN A 489 -16.34 -4.64 -35.22
N ARG A 490 -16.44 -5.97 -35.32
CA ARG A 490 -15.82 -6.90 -34.36
C ARG A 490 -14.35 -7.12 -34.71
N TRP A 491 -13.51 -7.30 -33.70
CA TRP A 491 -12.16 -7.79 -33.91
C TRP A 491 -12.18 -9.26 -34.31
N VAL A 492 -11.70 -9.61 -35.50
CA VAL A 492 -11.55 -11.02 -35.93
C VAL A 492 -10.13 -11.34 -36.40
N GLY A 493 -9.21 -10.39 -36.24
CA GLY A 493 -7.80 -10.50 -36.57
C GLY A 493 -7.38 -9.64 -37.77
N PRO A 494 -6.06 -9.37 -37.91
CA PRO A 494 -5.51 -8.41 -38.87
C PRO A 494 -5.62 -8.86 -40.33
N GLN A 495 -6.02 -10.10 -40.59
CA GLN A 495 -6.30 -10.63 -41.92
C GLN A 495 -7.66 -10.18 -42.49
N ASP A 496 -8.57 -9.71 -41.62
CA ASP A 496 -9.89 -9.25 -42.01
C ASP A 496 -9.89 -7.75 -42.39
N PRO A 497 -10.37 -7.37 -43.59
CA PRO A 497 -10.40 -5.97 -44.02
C PRO A 497 -11.24 -5.06 -43.11
N GLY A 498 -12.31 -5.58 -42.51
CA GLY A 498 -13.11 -4.83 -41.53
C GLY A 498 -12.29 -4.49 -40.29
N THR A 499 -11.56 -5.47 -39.76
CA THR A 499 -10.65 -5.28 -38.62
C THR A 499 -9.54 -4.28 -38.94
N VAL A 500 -8.92 -4.40 -40.12
CA VAL A 500 -7.89 -3.44 -40.57
C VAL A 500 -8.47 -2.03 -40.62
N SER A 501 -9.59 -1.84 -41.33
CA SER A 501 -10.20 -0.51 -41.52
C SER A 501 -10.70 0.14 -40.23
N ALA A 502 -11.17 -0.63 -39.25
CA ALA A 502 -11.73 -0.06 -38.02
C ALA A 502 -10.70 0.13 -36.89
N TYR A 503 -9.68 -0.73 -36.81
CA TYR A 503 -8.76 -0.75 -35.66
C TYR A 503 -7.31 -0.40 -36.01
N LEU A 504 -6.84 -0.76 -37.20
CA LEU A 504 -5.42 -0.62 -37.57
C LEU A 504 -5.17 0.61 -38.44
N ASP A 505 -6.11 0.96 -39.30
CA ASP A 505 -5.99 2.14 -40.15
C ASP A 505 -6.00 3.43 -39.30
N PRO A 506 -5.18 4.44 -39.63
CA PRO A 506 -5.09 5.69 -38.87
C PRO A 506 -6.44 6.40 -38.69
N ASN A 507 -7.35 6.27 -39.66
CA ASN A 507 -8.69 6.88 -39.65
C ASN A 507 -9.80 5.91 -39.22
N GLY A 508 -9.44 4.71 -38.75
CA GLY A 508 -10.40 3.73 -38.28
C GLY A 508 -11.14 4.22 -37.03
N TYR A 509 -12.41 3.84 -36.90
CA TYR A 509 -13.28 4.29 -35.81
C TYR A 509 -12.63 4.08 -34.43
N PHE A 510 -12.19 2.87 -34.11
CA PHE A 510 -11.59 2.56 -32.81
C PHE A 510 -10.18 3.16 -32.64
N ARG A 511 -9.48 3.42 -33.75
CA ARG A 511 -8.20 4.13 -33.74
C ARG A 511 -8.39 5.59 -33.31
N GLN A 512 -9.41 6.25 -33.82
CA GLN A 512 -9.75 7.62 -33.45
C GLN A 512 -10.22 7.71 -32.00
N GLN A 513 -11.09 6.80 -31.55
CA GLN A 513 -11.49 6.74 -30.13
C GLN A 513 -10.27 6.63 -29.19
N ALA A 514 -9.32 5.74 -29.50
CA ALA A 514 -8.10 5.62 -28.70
C ALA A 514 -7.22 6.88 -28.75
N LYS A 515 -7.16 7.58 -29.90
CA LYS A 515 -6.44 8.87 -30.04
C LYS A 515 -7.09 9.96 -29.21
N GLU A 516 -8.41 10.08 -29.27
CA GLU A 516 -9.16 11.08 -28.51
C GLU A 516 -9.03 10.85 -27.00
N TYR A 517 -9.10 9.59 -26.57
CA TYR A 517 -8.99 9.20 -25.17
C TYR A 517 -7.61 9.55 -24.56
N TRP A 518 -6.52 9.22 -25.25
CA TRP A 518 -5.16 9.39 -24.70
C TRP A 518 -4.45 10.67 -25.13
N GLY A 519 -4.96 11.37 -26.14
CA GLY A 519 -4.35 12.57 -26.70
C GLY A 519 -3.99 13.64 -25.65
N PRO A 520 -4.94 14.03 -24.77
CA PRO A 520 -4.65 14.97 -23.68
C PRO A 520 -3.56 14.49 -22.72
N HIS A 521 -3.62 13.23 -22.28
CA HIS A 521 -2.63 12.65 -21.36
C HIS A 521 -1.22 12.58 -21.96
N ILE A 522 -1.12 12.24 -23.25
CA ILE A 522 0.15 12.23 -24.00
C ILE A 522 0.70 13.64 -24.16
N ARG A 523 -0.16 14.63 -24.46
CA ARG A 523 0.23 16.04 -24.51
C ARG A 523 0.82 16.50 -23.18
N GLU A 524 0.17 16.19 -22.07
CA GLU A 524 0.65 16.55 -20.73
C GLU A 524 2.04 15.95 -20.45
N ASN A 525 2.18 14.63 -20.63
CA ASN A 525 3.31 13.88 -20.08
C ASN A 525 4.48 13.63 -21.05
N LEU A 526 4.26 13.71 -22.36
CA LEU A 526 5.27 13.37 -23.37
C LEU A 526 5.59 14.52 -24.33
N PHE A 527 4.68 14.82 -25.25
CA PHE A 527 4.79 15.87 -26.27
C PHE A 527 3.45 16.04 -26.99
N ASP A 528 3.30 17.09 -27.78
CA ASP A 528 2.10 17.29 -28.60
C ASP A 528 2.25 16.67 -29.99
N PRO A 529 1.51 15.58 -30.28
CA PRO A 529 1.59 14.91 -31.58
C PRO A 529 0.97 15.72 -32.71
N ASP A 530 0.01 16.60 -32.41
CA ASP A 530 -0.67 17.42 -33.40
C ASP A 530 0.09 18.74 -33.63
N ASN A 531 0.78 19.26 -32.60
CA ASN A 531 1.60 20.47 -32.68
C ASN A 531 2.96 20.31 -31.98
N PRO A 532 3.99 19.72 -32.61
CA PRO A 532 5.27 19.42 -31.94
C PRO A 532 6.02 20.61 -31.32
N GLY A 533 5.71 21.84 -31.72
CA GLY A 533 6.26 23.07 -31.12
C GLY A 533 5.41 23.65 -30.00
N ASN A 534 4.36 22.96 -29.55
CA ASN A 534 3.48 23.41 -28.49
C ASN A 534 4.29 23.55 -27.18
N PRO A 535 4.42 24.77 -26.62
CA PRO A 535 5.27 25.04 -25.45
C PRO A 535 4.69 24.53 -24.13
N VAL A 536 3.47 23.98 -24.13
CA VAL A 536 2.86 23.45 -22.91
C VAL A 536 3.07 21.92 -22.78
N ALA A 537 3.29 21.17 -23.86
CA ALA A 537 3.36 19.70 -23.81
C ALA A 537 4.62 19.08 -23.13
N GLY A 538 4.56 17.86 -22.59
CA GLY A 538 5.74 17.24 -21.97
C GLY A 538 6.27 18.03 -20.77
N TRP A 539 5.35 18.42 -19.91
CA TRP A 539 5.62 19.23 -18.72
C TRP A 539 6.45 18.45 -17.67
N GLN A 540 7.32 19.14 -16.94
CA GLN A 540 8.05 18.59 -15.79
C GLN A 540 8.25 19.65 -14.70
N PHE A 541 8.12 19.25 -13.42
CA PHE A 541 8.44 20.10 -12.28
C PHE A 541 9.91 19.94 -11.82
N THR A 542 10.66 21.04 -11.76
CA THR A 542 12.07 21.06 -11.29
C THR A 542 12.33 22.16 -10.24
N GLY A 543 11.32 22.48 -9.42
CA GLY A 543 11.30 23.66 -8.53
C GLY A 543 10.70 24.91 -9.19
N ALA A 544 10.68 24.91 -10.52
CA ALA A 544 9.78 25.69 -11.36
C ALA A 544 9.24 24.78 -12.48
N PRO A 545 8.06 25.05 -13.03
CA PRO A 545 7.55 24.30 -14.18
C PRO A 545 8.42 24.56 -15.40
N VAL A 546 8.93 23.49 -16.02
CA VAL A 546 9.77 23.55 -17.22
C VAL A 546 9.18 22.63 -18.28
N TYR A 547 9.11 23.14 -19.51
CA TYR A 547 8.76 22.37 -20.70
C TYR A 547 9.95 21.51 -21.13
N THR A 548 9.75 20.20 -21.26
CA THR A 548 10.80 19.30 -21.78
C THR A 548 10.18 18.17 -22.60
N PRO A 549 10.16 18.28 -23.95
CA PRO A 549 9.66 17.22 -24.82
C PRO A 549 10.35 15.90 -24.53
N LYS A 550 9.56 14.86 -24.36
CA LYS A 550 10.03 13.49 -24.10
C LYS A 550 9.99 12.69 -25.37
N HIS A 551 10.85 11.67 -25.48
CA HIS A 551 10.94 10.87 -26.71
C HIS A 551 10.54 9.41 -26.56
N ASN A 552 9.80 9.04 -25.52
CA ASN A 552 9.22 7.71 -25.44
C ASN A 552 8.36 7.42 -26.68
N ARG A 553 8.71 6.38 -27.43
CA ARG A 553 7.83 5.89 -28.50
C ARG A 553 6.63 5.22 -27.87
N TYR A 554 5.48 5.29 -28.54
CA TYR A 554 4.28 4.72 -27.97
C TYR A 554 3.37 4.03 -28.98
N LEU A 555 2.55 3.13 -28.47
CA LEU A 555 1.45 2.47 -29.15
C LEU A 555 0.15 2.84 -28.43
N LEU A 556 -0.85 3.28 -29.19
CA LEU A 556 -2.23 3.37 -28.72
C LEU A 556 -2.95 2.08 -29.15
N VAL A 557 -3.55 1.34 -28.23
CA VAL A 557 -4.27 0.11 -28.57
C VAL A 557 -5.73 0.44 -28.87
N ALA A 558 -6.19 0.11 -30.07
CA ALA A 558 -7.59 0.25 -30.45
C ALA A 558 -8.37 -1.01 -30.10
N TRP A 559 -9.44 -0.89 -29.32
CA TRP A 559 -10.34 -2.01 -29.00
C TRP A 559 -11.77 -1.52 -28.82
N SER A 560 -12.72 -2.46 -28.79
CA SER A 560 -14.16 -2.17 -28.84
C SER A 560 -14.83 -2.56 -27.54
N THR A 561 -15.60 -1.65 -26.95
CA THR A 561 -16.33 -1.87 -25.70
C THR A 561 -17.69 -2.52 -25.91
N SER A 562 -18.22 -2.44 -27.14
CA SER A 562 -19.40 -3.18 -27.59
C SER A 562 -19.14 -4.68 -27.80
N ASN A 563 -17.90 -5.13 -27.66
CA ASN A 563 -17.52 -6.54 -27.64
C ASN A 563 -17.07 -6.96 -26.24
N THR A 564 -17.04 -8.27 -26.03
CA THR A 564 -16.57 -8.87 -24.78
C THR A 564 -15.05 -8.82 -24.65
N ILE A 565 -14.55 -9.02 -23.43
CA ILE A 565 -13.14 -8.83 -23.09
C ILE A 565 -12.18 -9.74 -23.89
N GLU A 566 -12.61 -10.91 -24.34
CA GLU A 566 -11.78 -11.81 -25.17
C GLU A 566 -11.37 -11.15 -26.49
N TYR A 567 -12.26 -10.34 -27.07
CA TYR A 567 -11.96 -9.54 -28.26
C TYR A 567 -10.97 -8.44 -27.95
N ALA A 568 -11.09 -7.82 -26.77
CA ALA A 568 -10.16 -6.80 -26.31
C ALA A 568 -8.76 -7.38 -26.06
N GLN A 569 -8.66 -8.56 -25.43
CA GLN A 569 -7.41 -9.28 -25.20
C GLN A 569 -6.74 -9.67 -26.53
N ALA A 570 -7.52 -10.20 -27.48
CA ALA A 570 -7.01 -10.54 -28.82
C ALA A 570 -6.54 -9.31 -29.60
N ALA A 571 -7.32 -8.21 -29.57
CA ALA A 571 -6.94 -6.95 -30.20
C ALA A 571 -5.67 -6.37 -29.59
N LEU A 572 -5.57 -6.38 -28.26
CA LEU A 572 -4.41 -5.91 -27.50
C LEU A 572 -3.15 -6.68 -27.90
N LEU A 573 -3.12 -8.00 -27.71
CA LEU A 573 -1.91 -8.78 -27.94
C LEU A 573 -1.50 -8.80 -29.42
N THR A 574 -2.46 -8.79 -30.34
CA THR A 574 -2.15 -8.74 -31.77
C THR A 574 -1.51 -7.40 -32.15
N GLN A 575 -2.05 -6.28 -31.69
CA GLN A 575 -1.46 -4.96 -31.97
C GLN A 575 -0.07 -4.81 -31.34
N ILE A 576 0.13 -5.35 -30.12
CA ILE A 576 1.46 -5.38 -29.50
C ILE A 576 2.43 -6.22 -30.35
N GLN A 577 2.01 -7.40 -30.81
CA GLN A 577 2.83 -8.25 -31.68
C GLN A 577 3.19 -7.56 -33.00
N LEU A 578 2.24 -6.88 -33.64
CA LEU A 578 2.47 -6.11 -34.87
C LEU A 578 3.41 -4.93 -34.63
N ALA A 579 3.30 -4.23 -33.50
CA ALA A 579 4.20 -3.15 -33.10
C ALA A 579 5.62 -3.65 -32.80
N MET A 580 5.77 -4.83 -32.18
CA MET A 580 7.07 -5.47 -31.93
C MET A 580 7.73 -6.03 -33.19
N SER A 581 6.97 -6.22 -34.27
CA SER A 581 7.48 -6.73 -35.54
C SER A 581 8.32 -5.68 -36.29
N PRO A 582 9.10 -6.08 -37.31
CA PRO A 582 9.91 -5.14 -38.09
C PRO A 582 9.14 -4.01 -38.78
N SER A 583 7.82 -4.16 -38.99
CA SER A 583 6.99 -3.08 -39.54
C SER A 583 6.72 -1.95 -38.55
N ALA A 584 6.90 -2.21 -37.25
CA ALA A 584 6.57 -1.31 -36.15
C ALA A 584 5.19 -0.69 -36.32
N LEU A 585 4.20 -1.50 -36.73
CA LEU A 585 2.89 -1.01 -37.14
C LEU A 585 2.26 -0.17 -36.02
N ASN A 586 1.78 1.03 -36.37
CA ASN A 586 1.12 1.97 -35.47
C ASN A 586 1.95 2.47 -34.27
N VAL A 587 3.27 2.20 -34.25
CA VAL A 587 4.19 2.82 -33.30
C VAL A 587 4.41 4.28 -33.68
N VAL A 588 4.12 5.18 -32.75
CA VAL A 588 4.41 6.61 -32.90
C VAL A 588 5.80 6.88 -32.37
N THR A 589 6.65 7.46 -33.23
CA THR A 589 8.00 7.91 -32.85
C THR A 589 7.99 9.44 -32.72
N PRO A 590 8.26 9.99 -31.53
CA PRO A 590 8.29 11.43 -31.31
C PRO A 590 9.35 12.14 -32.18
N PRO A 591 9.14 13.40 -32.60
CA PRO A 591 10.11 14.11 -33.45
C PRO A 591 11.49 14.31 -32.83
N ASN A 592 11.57 14.34 -31.50
CA ASN A 592 12.79 14.46 -30.70
C ASN A 592 13.42 13.10 -30.36
N TYR A 593 12.94 11.99 -30.93
CA TYR A 593 13.57 10.68 -30.75
C TYR A 593 14.99 10.66 -31.32
N PRO A 594 16.00 10.15 -30.57
CA PRO A 594 17.39 10.16 -31.01
C PRO A 594 17.53 9.50 -32.39
N PRO A 595 17.91 10.24 -33.45
CA PRO A 595 17.93 9.71 -34.82
C PRO A 595 18.97 8.60 -34.99
N GLN A 596 19.97 8.54 -34.12
CA GLN A 596 20.99 7.50 -34.10
C GLN A 596 20.54 6.19 -33.47
N PHE A 597 19.38 6.15 -32.80
CA PHE A 597 18.86 4.93 -32.15
C PHE A 597 17.89 4.22 -33.09
N HIS A 598 18.19 2.96 -33.43
CA HIS A 598 17.23 2.09 -34.11
C HIS A 598 17.08 0.78 -33.35
N ARG A 599 15.87 0.49 -32.89
CA ARG A 599 15.55 -0.73 -32.14
C ARG A 599 14.09 -1.14 -32.38
N PRO A 600 13.74 -2.44 -32.36
CA PRO A 600 12.34 -2.88 -32.36
C PRO A 600 11.57 -2.30 -31.16
N PHE A 601 10.26 -2.20 -31.27
CA PHE A 601 9.41 -1.77 -30.17
C PHE A 601 9.46 -2.79 -29.02
N CYS A 602 9.48 -2.32 -27.76
CA CYS A 602 9.65 -3.11 -26.53
C CYS A 602 10.93 -3.93 -26.42
N SER A 603 11.91 -3.76 -27.33
CA SER A 603 13.18 -4.48 -27.33
C SER A 603 13.97 -4.33 -26.03
N ASN A 604 13.86 -3.15 -25.41
CA ASN A 604 14.45 -2.83 -24.11
C ASN A 604 13.38 -2.62 -23.04
N GLY A 605 12.30 -3.42 -23.09
CA GLY A 605 11.17 -3.32 -22.18
C GLY A 605 10.13 -2.27 -22.59
N CYS A 606 8.87 -2.55 -22.27
CA CYS A 606 7.74 -1.64 -22.42
C CYS A 606 7.04 -1.38 -21.07
N ILE A 607 6.44 -0.21 -20.95
CA ILE A 607 5.47 0.12 -19.90
C ILE A 607 4.08 0.11 -20.52
N ILE A 608 3.13 -0.57 -19.89
CA ILE A 608 1.72 -0.46 -20.27
C ILE A 608 1.06 0.54 -19.35
N ILE A 609 0.42 1.57 -19.89
CA ILE A 609 -0.42 2.51 -19.15
C ILE A 609 -1.86 2.21 -19.52
N SER A 610 -2.68 1.96 -18.50
CA SER A 610 -4.07 1.53 -18.68
C SER A 610 -4.98 2.23 -17.68
N HIS A 611 -6.20 2.55 -18.09
CA HIS A 611 -7.19 3.23 -17.24
C HIS A 611 -8.53 2.48 -17.23
N SER A 612 -9.29 2.56 -16.11
CA SER A 612 -10.66 2.06 -15.99
C SER A 612 -10.79 0.57 -16.35
N THR A 613 -11.48 0.18 -17.43
CA THR A 613 -11.56 -1.23 -17.87
C THR A 613 -10.24 -1.79 -18.39
N GLY A 614 -9.34 -0.93 -18.90
CA GLY A 614 -8.08 -1.32 -19.53
C GLY A 614 -7.20 -2.22 -18.65
N PRO A 615 -7.04 -1.93 -17.35
CA PRO A 615 -6.32 -2.80 -16.43
C PRO A 615 -6.79 -4.25 -16.39
N LEU A 616 -8.11 -4.50 -16.39
CA LEU A 616 -8.65 -5.87 -16.45
C LEU A 616 -8.31 -6.53 -17.79
N VAL A 617 -8.47 -5.82 -18.91
CA VAL A 617 -8.12 -6.30 -20.27
C VAL A 617 -6.65 -6.70 -20.34
N VAL A 618 -5.74 -5.82 -19.90
CA VAL A 618 -4.30 -6.03 -19.98
C VAL A 618 -3.90 -7.22 -19.13
N SER A 619 -4.32 -7.26 -17.87
CA SER A 619 -3.80 -8.21 -16.90
C SER A 619 -4.29 -9.62 -17.19
N SER A 620 -5.57 -9.77 -17.55
CA SER A 620 -6.11 -11.04 -18.02
C SER A 620 -5.46 -11.50 -19.33
N ALA A 621 -5.20 -10.59 -20.29
CA ALA A 621 -4.48 -10.94 -21.52
C ALA A 621 -3.05 -11.43 -21.24
N MET A 622 -2.32 -10.77 -20.33
CA MET A 622 -0.94 -11.13 -20.01
C MET A 622 -0.84 -12.47 -19.31
N GLY A 623 -1.76 -12.79 -18.39
CA GLY A 623 -1.85 -14.11 -17.78
C GLY A 623 -2.15 -15.21 -18.78
N LEU A 624 -3.19 -15.04 -19.59
CA LEU A 624 -3.54 -16.00 -20.65
C LEU A 624 -2.40 -16.17 -21.67
N ALA A 625 -1.70 -15.10 -22.03
CA ALA A 625 -0.54 -15.16 -22.91
C ALA A 625 0.60 -15.98 -22.28
N ALA A 626 0.91 -15.77 -21.01
CA ALA A 626 1.95 -16.51 -20.28
C ALA A 626 1.63 -18.01 -20.19
N GLU A 627 0.37 -18.36 -19.97
CA GLU A 627 -0.11 -19.74 -19.92
C GLU A 627 -0.10 -20.42 -21.30
N GLY A 628 -0.26 -19.64 -22.38
CA GLY A 628 -0.09 -20.10 -23.76
C GLY A 628 -1.31 -20.10 -24.63
N PHE A 629 -2.38 -19.47 -24.17
CA PHE A 629 -3.65 -19.37 -24.90
C PHE A 629 -3.50 -18.62 -26.23
N PHE A 630 -2.45 -17.80 -26.38
CA PHE A 630 -2.13 -17.05 -27.61
C PHE A 630 -0.95 -17.64 -28.39
N GLY A 631 -0.65 -18.93 -28.18
CA GLY A 631 0.44 -19.62 -28.86
C GLY A 631 1.84 -19.18 -28.42
N PRO A 632 2.89 -19.75 -29.03
CA PRO A 632 4.27 -19.51 -28.62
C PRO A 632 4.72 -18.05 -28.84
N GLY A 633 4.15 -17.34 -29.82
CA GLY A 633 4.40 -15.90 -29.99
C GLY A 633 3.78 -15.07 -28.87
N GLY A 634 2.56 -15.41 -28.42
CA GLY A 634 1.91 -14.77 -27.27
C GLY A 634 2.73 -14.93 -25.99
N LYS A 635 3.28 -16.14 -25.80
CA LYS A 635 4.50 -16.47 -25.06
C LYS A 635 5.44 -15.31 -24.73
N GLN A 636 5.87 -14.67 -25.82
CA GLN A 636 7.00 -13.75 -25.82
C GLN A 636 6.61 -12.37 -25.30
N ILE A 637 5.33 -12.00 -25.34
CA ILE A 637 4.87 -10.64 -25.06
C ILE A 637 5.03 -10.27 -23.58
N PRO A 638 4.52 -11.05 -22.60
CA PRO A 638 4.64 -10.67 -21.18
C PRO A 638 6.10 -10.49 -20.74
N GLY A 639 7.02 -11.31 -21.27
CA GLY A 639 8.46 -11.19 -20.99
C GLY A 639 9.14 -9.92 -21.54
N LYS A 640 8.42 -9.09 -22.30
CA LYS A 640 8.88 -7.78 -22.78
C LYS A 640 8.22 -6.61 -22.07
N ILE A 641 7.25 -6.87 -21.19
CA ILE A 641 6.59 -5.82 -20.41
C ILE A 641 7.32 -5.71 -19.07
N PHE A 642 7.89 -4.54 -18.80
CA PHE A 642 8.59 -4.28 -17.54
C PHE A 642 7.60 -4.13 -16.38
N ALA A 643 6.56 -3.33 -16.62
CA ALA A 643 5.47 -3.09 -15.68
C ALA A 643 4.21 -2.60 -16.41
N GLN A 644 3.07 -2.77 -15.75
CA GLN A 644 1.83 -2.08 -16.05
C GLN A 644 1.59 -1.01 -14.99
N VAL A 645 1.08 0.14 -15.42
CA VAL A 645 0.48 1.15 -14.56
C VAL A 645 -1.03 1.13 -14.79
N ALA A 646 -1.78 0.94 -13.71
CA ALA A 646 -3.23 0.86 -13.70
C ALA A 646 -3.81 2.07 -12.97
N PHE A 647 -4.34 3.02 -13.73
CA PHE A 647 -5.09 4.17 -13.24
C PHE A 647 -6.56 3.75 -13.04
N GLU A 648 -7.09 3.88 -11.82
CA GLU A 648 -8.50 3.67 -11.48
C GLU A 648 -9.07 2.38 -12.08
N GLY A 649 -8.33 1.28 -11.94
CA GLY A 649 -8.61 0.07 -12.69
C GLY A 649 -9.84 -0.69 -12.19
N ALA A 650 -10.79 -1.01 -13.05
CA ALA A 650 -11.87 -1.96 -12.77
C ALA A 650 -11.38 -3.43 -12.75
N ILE A 651 -10.24 -3.68 -12.10
CA ILE A 651 -9.52 -4.96 -12.09
C ILE A 651 -10.37 -6.08 -11.48
N SER A 652 -11.19 -5.75 -10.48
CA SER A 652 -12.14 -6.68 -9.85
C SER A 652 -13.59 -6.40 -10.26
N GLY A 653 -13.80 -5.67 -11.36
CA GLY A 653 -15.12 -5.29 -11.87
C GLY A 653 -15.74 -4.07 -11.19
N THR A 654 -16.98 -3.76 -11.56
CA THR A 654 -17.75 -2.61 -11.06
C THR A 654 -19.24 -2.94 -11.02
N ARG A 655 -19.95 -2.48 -9.97
CA ARG A 655 -21.42 -2.57 -9.92
C ARG A 655 -22.13 -1.63 -10.87
N PHE A 656 -21.43 -0.67 -11.48
CA PHE A 656 -21.97 0.06 -12.64
C PHE A 656 -22.35 -0.91 -13.77
N ALA A 657 -21.54 -1.93 -14.01
CA ALA A 657 -21.88 -2.99 -14.97
C ALA A 657 -23.06 -3.84 -14.50
N THR A 658 -23.16 -4.17 -13.20
CA THR A 658 -24.35 -4.83 -12.65
C THR A 658 -25.60 -4.00 -12.92
N VAL A 659 -25.59 -2.70 -12.59
CA VAL A 659 -26.71 -1.77 -12.83
C VAL A 659 -27.10 -1.77 -14.31
N ALA A 660 -26.12 -1.71 -15.21
CA ALA A 660 -26.36 -1.69 -16.64
C ALA A 660 -27.08 -2.93 -17.17
N LEU A 661 -26.73 -4.12 -16.67
CA LEU A 661 -27.34 -5.38 -17.09
C LEU A 661 -28.65 -5.66 -16.37
N ALA A 662 -28.72 -5.37 -15.06
CA ALA A 662 -29.89 -5.58 -14.24
C ALA A 662 -31.07 -4.71 -14.69
N ALA A 663 -30.82 -3.45 -15.08
CA ALA A 663 -31.85 -2.57 -15.64
C ALA A 663 -32.56 -3.19 -16.85
N GLY A 664 -31.84 -4.03 -17.59
CA GLY A 664 -32.34 -4.67 -18.78
C GLY A 664 -33.29 -5.86 -18.56
N VAL A 665 -33.26 -6.46 -17.37
CA VAL A 665 -34.05 -7.65 -17.01
C VAL A 665 -34.99 -7.42 -15.82
N SER A 666 -34.76 -6.36 -15.05
CA SER A 666 -35.57 -5.99 -13.90
C SER A 666 -36.84 -5.23 -14.33
N SER A 667 -37.90 -5.39 -13.54
CA SER A 667 -39.13 -4.59 -13.63
C SER A 667 -39.09 -3.31 -12.77
N SER A 668 -37.97 -3.03 -12.10
CA SER A 668 -37.80 -1.87 -11.22
C SER A 668 -37.77 -0.56 -12.00
N ALA A 669 -38.82 0.26 -11.83
CA ALA A 669 -38.91 1.59 -12.43
C ALA A 669 -37.82 2.55 -11.91
N ALA A 670 -37.42 2.38 -10.63
CA ALA A 670 -36.33 3.13 -10.03
C ALA A 670 -34.98 2.78 -10.69
N LEU A 671 -34.71 1.49 -10.90
CA LEU A 671 -33.48 1.03 -11.57
C LEU A 671 -33.44 1.47 -13.04
N CYS A 672 -34.57 1.42 -13.76
CA CYS A 672 -34.64 1.98 -15.10
C CYS A 672 -34.37 3.49 -15.12
N THR A 673 -34.90 4.23 -14.16
CA THR A 673 -34.65 5.69 -14.05
C THR A 673 -33.16 5.96 -13.81
N LEU A 674 -32.54 5.23 -12.89
CA LEU A 674 -31.10 5.27 -12.64
C LEU A 674 -30.29 5.04 -13.92
N PHE A 675 -30.58 3.93 -14.60
CA PHE A 675 -29.87 3.52 -15.80
C PHE A 675 -30.00 4.53 -16.94
N THR A 676 -31.22 5.02 -17.19
CA THR A 676 -31.44 6.05 -18.23
C THR A 676 -30.83 7.40 -17.89
N GLY A 677 -30.61 7.71 -16.61
CA GLY A 677 -29.82 8.86 -16.19
C GLY A 677 -28.34 8.73 -16.54
N ALA A 678 -27.77 7.52 -16.37
CA ALA A 678 -26.36 7.24 -16.65
C ALA A 678 -26.06 7.00 -18.15
N LEU A 679 -26.96 6.31 -18.86
CA LEU A 679 -26.80 5.90 -20.26
C LEU A 679 -28.08 6.22 -21.06
N PRO A 680 -28.41 7.52 -21.23
CA PRO A 680 -29.70 7.96 -21.78
C PRO A 680 -29.96 7.48 -23.21
N ALA A 681 -28.91 7.34 -24.02
CA ALA A 681 -29.03 6.90 -25.41
C ALA A 681 -29.30 5.39 -25.56
N ILE A 682 -29.05 4.60 -24.51
CA ILE A 682 -29.22 3.14 -24.52
C ILE A 682 -30.66 2.76 -24.14
N GLY A 683 -31.25 3.47 -23.16
CA GLY A 683 -32.63 3.27 -22.72
C GLY A 683 -32.85 1.97 -21.92
N CYS A 684 -33.92 1.91 -21.13
CA CYS A 684 -34.25 0.71 -20.33
C CYS A 684 -35.13 -0.27 -21.13
N THR A 685 -34.55 -1.04 -22.06
CA THR A 685 -35.29 -2.02 -22.89
C THR A 685 -34.61 -3.39 -22.90
N ALA A 686 -35.40 -4.46 -23.09
CA ALA A 686 -34.87 -5.82 -23.19
C ALA A 686 -33.88 -6.01 -24.37
N ALA A 687 -34.07 -5.28 -25.47
CA ALA A 687 -33.14 -5.33 -26.61
C ALA A 687 -31.79 -4.66 -26.28
N ALA A 688 -31.82 -3.53 -25.57
CA ALA A 688 -30.63 -2.89 -25.06
C ALA A 688 -29.91 -3.78 -24.03
N ALA A 689 -30.66 -4.39 -23.12
CA ALA A 689 -30.15 -5.37 -22.15
C ALA A 689 -29.35 -6.49 -22.80
N GLN A 690 -29.94 -7.11 -23.82
CA GLN A 690 -29.34 -8.22 -24.54
C GLN A 690 -28.05 -7.80 -25.25
N PHE A 691 -28.02 -6.59 -25.82
CA PHE A 691 -26.80 -6.03 -26.38
C PHE A 691 -25.73 -5.81 -25.31
N LEU A 692 -26.05 -5.16 -24.18
CA LEU A 692 -25.09 -4.91 -23.11
C LEU A 692 -24.52 -6.22 -22.53
N GLY A 693 -25.34 -7.27 -22.45
CA GLY A 693 -24.92 -8.62 -22.05
C GLY A 693 -23.94 -9.30 -23.01
N THR A 694 -23.73 -8.74 -24.21
CA THR A 694 -22.73 -9.18 -25.20
C THR A 694 -21.56 -8.18 -25.36
N SER A 695 -21.52 -7.16 -24.51
CA SER A 695 -20.47 -6.15 -24.44
C SER A 695 -19.52 -6.41 -23.26
N VAL A 696 -18.46 -5.60 -23.13
CA VAL A 696 -17.51 -5.70 -22.03
C VAL A 696 -18.15 -5.46 -20.65
N LEU A 697 -19.35 -4.86 -20.58
CA LEU A 697 -20.07 -4.69 -19.32
C LEU A 697 -20.40 -6.02 -18.66
N ARG A 698 -20.65 -7.09 -19.43
CA ARG A 698 -20.81 -8.45 -18.87
C ARG A 698 -19.57 -8.88 -18.09
N ASP A 699 -18.40 -8.61 -18.64
CA ASP A 699 -17.12 -9.02 -18.05
C ASP A 699 -16.71 -8.16 -16.84
N LEU A 700 -17.27 -6.95 -16.76
CA LEU A 700 -17.08 -6.01 -15.66
C LEU A 700 -17.99 -6.25 -14.46
N VAL A 701 -19.00 -7.12 -14.56
CA VAL A 701 -19.77 -7.52 -13.37
C VAL A 701 -18.79 -8.14 -12.36
N PRO A 702 -18.74 -7.68 -11.09
CA PRO A 702 -17.70 -8.11 -10.13
C PRO A 702 -17.56 -9.63 -10.02
N LEU A 703 -18.69 -10.34 -9.95
CA LEU A 703 -18.71 -11.80 -9.91
C LEU A 703 -18.03 -12.44 -11.13
N VAL A 704 -18.23 -11.87 -12.33
CA VAL A 704 -17.61 -12.34 -13.57
C VAL A 704 -16.13 -11.95 -13.62
N ALA A 705 -15.81 -10.68 -13.35
CA ALA A 705 -14.46 -10.17 -13.32
C ALA A 705 -13.55 -11.00 -12.40
N GLN A 706 -14.02 -11.34 -11.21
CA GLN A 706 -13.23 -12.08 -10.23
C GLN A 706 -13.21 -13.60 -10.49
N ASN A 707 -14.35 -14.23 -10.81
CA ASN A 707 -14.40 -15.70 -10.93
C ASN A 707 -14.01 -16.21 -12.31
N VAL A 708 -14.17 -15.41 -13.37
CA VAL A 708 -13.81 -15.80 -14.74
C VAL A 708 -12.44 -15.24 -15.10
N TRP A 709 -12.23 -13.95 -14.90
CA TRP A 709 -11.00 -13.27 -15.33
C TRP A 709 -9.92 -13.21 -14.24
N GLY A 710 -10.31 -13.23 -12.96
CA GLY A 710 -9.40 -13.19 -11.82
C GLY A 710 -8.30 -14.25 -11.82
N PRO A 711 -8.54 -15.52 -12.20
CA PRO A 711 -7.47 -16.51 -12.35
C PRO A 711 -6.39 -16.09 -13.35
N ALA A 712 -6.80 -15.56 -14.52
CA ALA A 712 -5.86 -15.05 -15.51
C ALA A 712 -5.14 -13.78 -15.03
N VAL A 713 -5.85 -12.87 -14.34
CA VAL A 713 -5.22 -11.70 -13.71
C VAL A 713 -4.14 -12.13 -12.72
N ASN A 714 -4.43 -13.12 -11.86
CA ASN A 714 -3.49 -13.67 -10.88
C ASN A 714 -2.32 -14.44 -11.52
N ALA A 715 -2.52 -15.00 -12.71
CA ALA A 715 -1.49 -15.69 -13.49
C ALA A 715 -0.56 -14.73 -14.25
N SER A 716 -0.89 -13.44 -14.32
CA SER A 716 -0.07 -12.44 -15.01
C SER A 716 1.33 -12.36 -14.40
N PRO A 717 2.40 -12.55 -15.20
CA PRO A 717 3.77 -12.35 -14.73
C PRO A 717 4.18 -10.87 -14.71
N VAL A 718 3.35 -9.98 -15.26
CA VAL A 718 3.63 -8.54 -15.34
C VAL A 718 3.34 -7.89 -14.00
N ARG A 719 4.31 -7.13 -13.50
CA ARG A 719 4.15 -6.32 -12.27
C ARG A 719 3.23 -5.13 -12.54
N THR A 720 2.19 -4.96 -11.75
CA THR A 720 1.18 -3.91 -11.91
C THR A 720 1.24 -2.93 -10.74
N VAL A 721 1.47 -1.67 -11.05
CA VAL A 721 1.47 -0.54 -10.13
C VAL A 721 0.09 0.13 -10.22
N THR A 722 -0.68 0.10 -9.13
CA THR A 722 -2.03 0.68 -9.10
C THR A 722 -2.01 2.10 -8.56
N VAL A 723 -2.58 3.02 -9.32
CA VAL A 723 -2.95 4.36 -8.89
C VAL A 723 -4.46 4.34 -8.70
N ALA A 724 -4.91 4.53 -7.46
CA ALA A 724 -6.31 4.36 -7.12
C ALA A 724 -6.95 5.71 -6.83
N GLY A 725 -8.02 6.02 -7.56
CA GLY A 725 -8.75 7.28 -7.48
C GLY A 725 -10.10 7.13 -6.82
N GLY A 726 -10.63 8.25 -6.33
CA GLY A 726 -12.04 8.41 -5.99
C GLY A 726 -12.48 9.86 -6.17
N HIS A 727 -13.79 10.13 -6.18
CA HIS A 727 -14.31 11.49 -6.07
C HIS A 727 -15.46 11.52 -5.06
N PRO A 728 -15.39 12.33 -3.99
CA PRO A 728 -16.50 12.56 -3.07
C PRO A 728 -17.62 13.39 -3.71
N SER A 729 -18.30 12.88 -4.75
CA SER A 729 -19.30 13.67 -5.46
C SER A 729 -20.57 13.76 -4.59
N GLY A 730 -20.69 14.86 -3.87
CA GLY A 730 -21.83 15.11 -2.97
C GLY A 730 -23.18 15.26 -3.69
N LYS A 731 -23.20 15.40 -5.04
CA LYS A 731 -24.44 15.55 -5.82
C LYS A 731 -24.44 15.08 -7.28
N MET A 732 -23.29 14.85 -7.95
CA MET A 732 -23.30 14.76 -9.42
C MET A 732 -23.85 13.43 -9.98
N LEU A 733 -23.79 12.35 -9.21
CA LEU A 733 -24.36 11.04 -9.54
C LEU A 733 -25.04 10.41 -8.32
N GLY A 734 -25.82 11.21 -7.58
CA GLY A 734 -26.45 10.82 -6.30
C GLY A 734 -27.34 9.56 -6.32
N LEU A 735 -27.53 8.98 -7.51
CA LEU A 735 -28.31 7.80 -7.80
C LEU A 735 -27.43 6.53 -7.94
N MET A 736 -26.12 6.64 -8.24
CA MET A 736 -25.16 5.50 -8.29
C MET A 736 -24.54 5.16 -6.93
N LYS A 737 -24.41 6.18 -6.08
CA LYS A 737 -23.80 6.13 -4.75
C LYS A 737 -24.34 5.05 -3.79
N PRO A 738 -25.63 4.67 -3.81
CA PRO A 738 -26.13 3.60 -2.96
C PRO A 738 -25.53 2.22 -3.30
N PHE A 739 -24.97 2.05 -4.50
CA PHE A 739 -24.62 0.75 -5.06
C PHE A 739 -23.14 0.59 -5.38
N LEU A 740 -22.35 1.66 -5.41
CA LEU A 740 -20.90 1.64 -5.34
C LEU A 740 -20.52 1.91 -3.87
N PRO A 741 -20.26 0.88 -3.05
CA PRO A 741 -19.97 1.09 -1.66
C PRO A 741 -18.64 1.83 -1.50
N GLY A 742 -18.65 2.84 -0.65
CA GLY A 742 -17.46 3.50 -0.17
C GLY A 742 -16.97 4.71 -0.95
N LEU A 743 -15.66 4.96 -0.89
CA LEU A 743 -15.02 5.89 -1.81
C LEU A 743 -14.85 5.19 -3.15
N ASP A 744 -15.57 5.70 -4.12
CA ASP A 744 -15.50 5.34 -5.52
C ASP A 744 -15.20 6.60 -6.35
N ASP A 745 -14.81 6.39 -7.58
CA ASP A 745 -14.59 7.46 -8.56
C ASP A 745 -15.89 7.86 -9.31
N GLY A 746 -17.03 7.26 -8.94
CA GLY A 746 -18.31 7.35 -9.63
C GLY A 746 -18.64 6.11 -10.48
N VAL A 747 -17.65 5.25 -10.73
CA VAL A 747 -17.75 4.05 -11.57
C VAL A 747 -17.05 2.86 -10.93
N VAL A 748 -15.84 3.00 -10.40
CA VAL A 748 -14.97 1.96 -9.87
C VAL A 748 -14.81 2.15 -8.37
N SER A 749 -15.02 1.08 -7.60
CA SER A 749 -14.75 1.10 -6.16
C SER A 749 -13.26 0.95 -5.89
N MET A 750 -12.80 1.48 -4.76
CA MET A 750 -11.40 1.35 -4.32
C MET A 750 -10.92 -0.11 -4.28
N ASN A 751 -11.76 -1.04 -3.83
CA ASN A 751 -11.44 -2.48 -3.84
C ASN A 751 -11.05 -2.99 -5.24
N SER A 752 -11.76 -2.52 -6.27
CA SER A 752 -11.47 -2.86 -7.65
C SER A 752 -10.23 -2.15 -8.17
N ALA A 753 -10.10 -0.83 -7.89
CA ALA A 753 -8.93 -0.02 -8.27
C ALA A 753 -7.60 -0.58 -7.74
N CYS A 754 -7.61 -1.11 -6.51
CA CYS A 754 -6.42 -1.72 -5.91
C CYS A 754 -6.13 -3.14 -6.44
N GLY A 755 -7.00 -3.74 -7.26
CA GLY A 755 -6.85 -5.14 -7.71
C GLY A 755 -6.98 -6.14 -6.55
N ASN A 756 -7.96 -5.93 -5.66
CA ASN A 756 -8.21 -6.84 -4.56
C ASN A 756 -9.02 -8.06 -5.03
N PRO A 757 -8.51 -9.30 -4.86
CA PRO A 757 -9.17 -10.51 -5.33
C PRO A 757 -10.33 -10.96 -4.42
N ASN A 758 -10.51 -10.36 -3.25
CA ASN A 758 -11.55 -10.75 -2.32
C ASN A 758 -12.94 -10.61 -2.96
N PRO A 759 -13.84 -11.61 -2.83
CA PRO A 759 -15.10 -11.65 -3.55
C PRO A 759 -16.00 -10.46 -3.21
N VAL A 760 -16.59 -9.87 -4.24
CA VAL A 760 -17.43 -8.67 -4.17
C VAL A 760 -18.81 -9.02 -4.74
N TYR A 761 -19.82 -9.07 -3.86
CA TYR A 761 -21.24 -9.40 -4.14
C TYR A 761 -21.49 -10.82 -4.71
N PRO A 762 -22.71 -11.38 -4.57
CA PRO A 762 -23.87 -10.88 -3.81
C PRO A 762 -23.75 -11.01 -2.28
N LEU A 763 -22.76 -11.77 -1.78
CA LEU A 763 -22.68 -12.13 -0.36
C LEU A 763 -21.90 -11.13 0.51
N ILE A 764 -21.02 -10.33 -0.11
CA ILE A 764 -20.02 -9.49 0.56
C ILE A 764 -20.01 -8.15 -0.18
N ARG A 765 -20.67 -7.13 0.38
CA ARG A 765 -20.67 -5.77 -0.20
C ARG A 765 -19.28 -5.20 -0.01
N ALA A 766 -18.40 -5.19 -1.02
CA ALA A 766 -17.01 -4.78 -0.86
C ALA A 766 -16.86 -3.52 0.00
N PRO A 767 -16.03 -3.59 1.05
CA PRO A 767 -15.05 -2.55 1.08
C PRO A 767 -13.65 -3.07 1.36
N SER A 768 -12.69 -2.46 0.67
CA SER A 768 -11.42 -2.14 1.30
C SER A 768 -11.77 -1.37 2.57
N GLY A 769 -11.86 -2.06 3.71
CA GLY A 769 -12.51 -1.53 4.90
C GLY A 769 -11.50 -1.27 6.00
N ALA A 770 -11.78 -0.27 6.83
CA ALA A 770 -11.09 -0.08 8.09
C ALA A 770 -12.11 0.16 9.22
N VAL A 771 -11.71 -0.22 10.43
CA VAL A 771 -12.53 -0.10 11.64
C VAL A 771 -12.11 1.16 12.38
N VAL A 772 -12.95 2.19 12.33
CA VAL A 772 -12.65 3.42 13.06
C VAL A 772 -13.15 3.37 14.50
N THR A 773 -12.31 3.86 15.41
CA THR A 773 -12.68 4.02 16.83
C THR A 773 -13.76 5.09 17.01
N SER A 774 -13.86 6.04 16.08
CA SER A 774 -14.93 7.03 16.00
C SER A 774 -15.09 7.55 14.57
N LEU A 775 -16.34 7.63 14.09
CA LEU A 775 -16.67 8.24 12.79
C LEU A 775 -16.19 9.69 12.69
N VAL A 776 -16.23 10.41 13.81
CA VAL A 776 -15.77 11.80 13.88
C VAL A 776 -14.32 11.91 13.41
N LYS A 777 -13.46 10.95 13.75
CA LYS A 777 -12.01 10.97 13.46
C LYS A 777 -11.65 10.52 12.05
N ALA A 778 -12.61 9.98 11.31
CA ALA A 778 -12.39 9.36 10.00
C ALA A 778 -12.55 10.31 8.81
N PHE A 779 -12.79 11.59 9.10
CA PHE A 779 -13.38 12.50 8.14
C PHE A 779 -12.89 13.92 8.31
N ASP A 780 -12.81 14.65 7.21
CA ASP A 780 -12.45 16.05 7.21
C ASP A 780 -13.59 16.92 7.75
N PHE A 781 -13.21 17.93 8.53
CA PHE A 781 -14.11 18.97 9.00
C PHE A 781 -14.10 20.18 8.08
N SER A 782 -15.19 20.93 8.09
CA SER A 782 -15.25 22.17 7.33
C SER A 782 -14.33 23.24 7.92
N GLU A 783 -13.81 24.12 7.07
CA GLU A 783 -13.07 25.32 7.50
C GLU A 783 -13.89 26.19 8.47
N ASN A 784 -15.23 26.21 8.31
CA ASN A 784 -16.13 27.11 9.01
C ASN A 784 -16.69 26.58 10.35
N GLY A 785 -16.39 25.35 10.80
CA GLY A 785 -16.89 24.86 12.10
C GLY A 785 -16.41 23.48 12.53
N GLY A 786 -16.77 23.06 13.77
CA GLY A 786 -16.48 21.73 14.33
C GLY A 786 -17.45 20.62 13.88
N ARG A 787 -18.32 20.91 12.91
CA ARG A 787 -19.30 19.98 12.34
C ARG A 787 -18.85 19.49 10.97
N LEU A 788 -19.20 18.24 10.71
CA LEU A 788 -18.88 17.45 9.53
C LEU A 788 -19.66 17.98 8.30
N LEU A 789 -19.06 18.78 7.40
CA LEU A 789 -19.72 19.16 6.13
C LEU A 789 -19.20 18.37 4.94
N ARG A 790 -17.87 18.18 4.83
CA ARG A 790 -17.24 17.41 3.73
C ARG A 790 -17.59 15.93 3.77
N SER A 791 -17.93 15.41 4.95
CA SER A 791 -17.99 13.97 5.16
C SER A 791 -19.38 13.35 5.21
N ILE A 792 -20.47 14.12 5.34
CA ILE A 792 -21.82 13.53 5.34
C ILE A 792 -22.05 12.73 4.05
N ALA A 793 -21.56 13.23 2.91
CA ALA A 793 -21.61 12.51 1.66
C ALA A 793 -20.74 11.23 1.68
N ASN A 794 -19.47 11.31 2.06
CA ASN A 794 -18.59 10.12 2.15
C ASN A 794 -19.10 9.07 3.14
N PHE A 795 -19.66 9.54 4.26
CA PHE A 795 -20.28 8.72 5.27
C PHE A 795 -21.54 8.01 4.76
N ILE A 796 -22.41 8.70 4.00
CA ILE A 796 -23.54 8.05 3.32
C ILE A 796 -23.01 7.00 2.31
N SER A 797 -21.92 7.28 1.60
CA SER A 797 -21.28 6.31 0.68
C SER A 797 -20.80 5.04 1.40
N SER A 798 -20.27 5.21 2.62
CA SER A 798 -19.80 4.10 3.46
C SER A 798 -20.92 3.33 4.17
N LYS A 799 -22.13 3.91 4.25
CA LYS A 799 -23.27 3.35 5.01
C LYS A 799 -24.00 2.21 4.30
N ASN A 800 -23.73 1.95 3.02
CA ASN A 800 -24.32 0.82 2.29
C ASN A 800 -23.75 -0.54 2.71
N PHE A 801 -23.02 -0.61 3.83
CA PHE A 801 -22.57 -1.86 4.42
C PHE A 801 -23.62 -2.43 5.39
N TYR A 802 -24.35 -3.45 4.94
CA TYR A 802 -25.20 -4.26 5.82
C TYR A 802 -24.38 -5.37 6.46
N ALA A 803 -23.85 -5.15 7.67
CA ALA A 803 -23.31 -6.23 8.51
C ALA A 803 -24.35 -6.68 9.55
N PRO A 804 -24.45 -7.99 9.84
CA PRO A 804 -25.25 -8.46 10.97
C PRO A 804 -24.71 -7.89 12.29
N PRO A 805 -25.57 -7.53 13.25
CA PRO A 805 -25.16 -6.97 14.53
C PRO A 805 -24.19 -7.87 15.33
N PRO A 806 -23.29 -7.30 16.16
CA PRO A 806 -23.17 -5.88 16.50
C PRO A 806 -22.51 -5.09 15.37
N ALA A 807 -23.21 -4.08 14.85
CA ALA A 807 -22.76 -3.30 13.70
C ALA A 807 -21.54 -2.44 14.09
N ILE A 808 -20.35 -3.00 13.88
CA ILE A 808 -19.09 -2.26 13.91
C ILE A 808 -19.19 -1.15 12.85
N ARG A 809 -18.69 0.03 13.17
CA ARG A 809 -18.73 1.20 12.29
C ARG A 809 -17.65 1.05 11.21
N TYR A 810 -17.94 0.25 10.19
CA TYR A 810 -17.04 0.04 9.06
C TYR A 810 -17.03 1.27 8.16
N LEU A 811 -15.82 1.68 7.77
CA LEU A 811 -15.63 2.67 6.72
C LEU A 811 -14.83 2.05 5.61
N THR A 812 -15.18 2.42 4.39
CA THR A 812 -14.41 2.08 3.21
C THR A 812 -13.18 2.99 3.18
N THR A 813 -12.00 2.38 3.18
CA THR A 813 -10.73 3.06 3.06
C THR A 813 -10.13 2.85 1.70
N GLY A 814 -9.07 3.61 1.48
CA GLY A 814 -8.16 3.49 0.38
C GLY A 814 -7.60 2.09 0.10
N CYS A 815 -6.58 2.04 -0.76
CA CYS A 815 -5.76 0.84 -0.88
C CYS A 815 -5.01 0.47 0.42
N THR A 816 -5.00 1.35 1.42
CA THR A 816 -4.49 1.06 2.77
C THR A 816 -5.58 1.32 3.82
N PRO A 817 -5.63 0.53 4.91
CA PRO A 817 -6.57 0.77 6.01
C PRO A 817 -6.19 1.99 6.86
N TYR A 818 -5.02 2.59 6.68
CA TYR A 818 -4.51 3.64 7.55
C TYR A 818 -4.73 5.06 7.03
N VAL A 819 -5.02 5.22 5.73
CA VAL A 819 -5.31 6.52 5.14
C VAL A 819 -6.76 6.59 4.70
N SER A 820 -7.37 7.74 4.92
CA SER A 820 -8.68 8.04 4.38
C SER A 820 -8.58 8.07 2.85
N PRO A 821 -9.72 7.92 2.17
CA PRO A 821 -9.94 8.42 0.82
C PRO A 821 -9.20 9.71 0.42
N THR A 822 -9.15 10.68 1.32
CA THR A 822 -8.57 12.02 1.14
C THR A 822 -7.09 12.09 1.52
N GLY A 823 -6.43 10.95 1.76
CA GLY A 823 -5.03 10.94 2.18
C GLY A 823 -4.78 11.25 3.66
N MET A 824 -5.84 11.53 4.40
CA MET A 824 -5.79 11.82 5.83
C MET A 824 -5.41 10.56 6.61
N VAL A 825 -4.39 10.65 7.46
CA VAL A 825 -3.99 9.56 8.33
C VAL A 825 -5.06 9.32 9.40
N MET A 826 -5.64 8.12 9.39
CA MET A 826 -6.75 7.75 10.27
C MET A 826 -6.25 6.94 11.48
N PRO A 827 -6.78 7.19 12.68
CA PRO A 827 -6.52 6.36 13.86
C PRO A 827 -7.36 5.08 13.77
N ILE A 828 -6.80 4.02 13.19
CA ILE A 828 -7.49 2.75 12.95
C ILE A 828 -6.66 1.59 13.47
N ALA A 829 -7.32 0.66 14.17
CA ALA A 829 -6.78 -0.66 14.45
C ALA A 829 -6.87 -1.53 13.17
N ASP A 830 -5.81 -2.27 12.86
CA ASP A 830 -5.78 -3.31 11.81
C ASP A 830 -6.66 -4.51 12.20
N ALA A 831 -7.97 -4.28 12.29
CA ALA A 831 -8.93 -5.23 12.83
C ALA A 831 -9.34 -6.31 11.81
N MET A 832 -9.00 -6.13 10.53
CA MET A 832 -9.53 -6.93 9.42
C MET A 832 -8.44 -7.67 8.63
N GLY A 833 -7.21 -7.70 9.15
CA GLY A 833 -6.08 -8.37 8.52
C GLY A 833 -6.38 -9.84 8.17
N GLY A 834 -6.14 -10.22 6.91
CA GLY A 834 -6.37 -11.57 6.40
C GLY A 834 -7.84 -11.97 6.18
N SER A 835 -8.80 -11.04 6.31
CA SER A 835 -10.21 -11.29 6.00
C SER A 835 -10.57 -10.91 4.55
N ALA A 836 -11.80 -11.21 4.13
CA ALA A 836 -12.35 -10.75 2.85
C ALA A 836 -12.46 -9.21 2.73
N TRP A 837 -12.17 -8.49 3.81
CA TRP A 837 -12.25 -7.02 3.92
C TRP A 837 -10.88 -6.36 4.04
N ASP A 838 -9.79 -7.15 4.00
CA ASP A 838 -8.44 -6.61 4.09
C ASP A 838 -8.13 -5.75 2.87
N ALA A 839 -8.00 -4.44 3.11
CA ALA A 839 -7.66 -3.47 2.09
C ALA A 839 -6.26 -3.67 1.50
N ARG A 840 -5.41 -4.53 2.06
CA ARG A 840 -4.06 -4.86 1.57
C ARG A 840 -4.01 -6.09 0.67
N ASN A 841 -5.09 -6.85 0.54
CA ASN A 841 -5.11 -8.03 -0.33
C ASN A 841 -5.01 -7.61 -1.81
N ARG A 842 -4.13 -8.27 -2.56
CA ARG A 842 -3.86 -7.99 -3.97
C ARG A 842 -3.79 -9.28 -4.75
N TYR A 843 -4.11 -9.22 -6.05
CA TYR A 843 -3.66 -10.24 -6.99
C TYR A 843 -2.12 -10.33 -6.97
N ARG A 844 -1.58 -11.49 -7.36
CA ARG A 844 -0.13 -11.65 -7.45
C ARG A 844 0.48 -10.60 -8.39
N ASN A 845 1.63 -10.04 -7.99
CA ASN A 845 2.37 -8.99 -8.72
C ASN A 845 1.64 -7.64 -8.81
N TYR A 846 0.60 -7.41 -8.00
CA TYR A 846 -0.05 -6.10 -7.89
C TYR A 846 0.42 -5.33 -6.66
N TYR A 847 0.71 -4.06 -6.86
CA TYR A 847 1.26 -3.19 -5.83
C TYR A 847 0.52 -1.87 -5.81
N SER A 848 0.10 -1.43 -4.63
CA SER A 848 -0.48 -0.11 -4.44
C SER A 848 0.60 0.94 -4.35
N PHE A 849 0.42 2.04 -5.09
CA PHE A 849 1.41 3.09 -5.22
C PHE A 849 0.89 4.41 -4.66
N LEU A 850 -0.12 4.96 -5.31
CA LEU A 850 -0.71 6.25 -4.96
C LEU A 850 -2.22 6.12 -4.84
N GLN A 851 -2.76 6.96 -3.99
CA GLN A 851 -4.18 7.20 -3.89
C GLN A 851 -4.48 8.68 -4.11
N ALA A 852 -5.43 8.93 -5.00
CA ALA A 852 -5.78 10.26 -5.45
C ALA A 852 -7.24 10.58 -5.13
N THR A 853 -7.47 11.74 -4.53
CA THR A 853 -8.80 12.21 -4.11
C THR A 853 -9.62 12.80 -5.26
N LEU A 854 -8.98 13.08 -6.40
CA LEU A 854 -9.57 13.80 -7.53
C LEU A 854 -9.20 13.09 -8.84
N SER A 855 -9.59 11.82 -8.97
CA SER A 855 -9.23 11.01 -10.13
C SER A 855 -10.40 10.15 -10.59
N HIS A 856 -11.10 10.69 -11.58
CA HIS A 856 -12.00 9.99 -12.51
C HIS A 856 -12.02 10.72 -13.86
N SER A 857 -11.86 12.04 -13.80
CA SER A 857 -11.79 12.95 -14.94
C SER A 857 -10.33 13.26 -15.28
N TYR A 858 -9.77 12.53 -16.24
CA TYR A 858 -8.55 12.87 -16.96
C TYR A 858 -7.41 13.47 -16.12
N ASP A 859 -6.42 12.65 -15.78
CA ASP A 859 -5.03 13.03 -15.47
C ASP A 859 -4.36 13.68 -16.73
N GLY A 860 -4.99 14.75 -17.22
CA GLY A 860 -4.81 15.41 -18.51
C GLY A 860 -6.11 15.99 -19.11
N GLY A 861 -6.72 17.01 -18.49
CA GLY A 861 -7.56 18.01 -19.19
C GLY A 861 -9.03 17.70 -19.53
N SER A 862 -9.93 18.37 -18.78
CA SER A 862 -11.35 18.72 -19.05
C SER A 862 -12.43 17.63 -19.13
N GLU A 863 -13.47 17.81 -18.31
CA GLU A 863 -14.76 17.13 -18.41
C GLU A 863 -15.54 17.59 -19.66
N GLY A 864 -16.10 16.60 -20.37
CA GLY A 864 -17.28 16.66 -21.22
C GLY A 864 -17.63 17.98 -21.93
N ASN A 865 -17.42 18.03 -23.25
CA ASN A 865 -18.12 18.88 -24.21
C ASN A 865 -18.22 20.41 -23.95
N GLN A 866 -17.58 20.95 -22.93
CA GLN A 866 -17.28 22.37 -22.86
C GLN A 866 -15.93 22.58 -23.54
N ALA A 867 -15.95 23.43 -24.57
CA ALA A 867 -14.80 23.69 -25.43
C ALA A 867 -13.50 23.78 -24.63
N ALA A 868 -12.45 23.16 -25.20
CA ALA A 868 -11.05 23.21 -24.80
C ALA A 868 -10.43 24.64 -24.72
N LEU A 869 -11.25 25.67 -24.54
CA LEU A 869 -10.89 27.08 -24.54
C LEU A 869 -10.76 27.68 -23.13
N ASN A 870 -11.25 27.02 -22.08
CA ASN A 870 -11.25 27.59 -20.72
C ASN A 870 -10.46 26.81 -19.66
N ASN A 871 -9.93 25.63 -19.98
CA ASN A 871 -9.01 24.94 -19.09
C ASN A 871 -7.71 24.62 -19.83
N PRO A 872 -6.83 25.62 -20.02
CA PRO A 872 -5.57 25.41 -20.71
C PRO A 872 -4.65 24.63 -19.78
N TRP A 873 -4.78 23.30 -19.76
CA TRP A 873 -3.74 22.44 -19.22
C TRP A 873 -2.85 21.85 -20.34
N PRO A 874 -1.51 21.84 -20.11
CA PRO A 874 -0.90 22.42 -18.93
C PRO A 874 -0.99 23.94 -18.96
N SER A 875 -1.12 24.52 -17.77
CA SER A 875 -1.25 25.96 -17.57
C SER A 875 -0.33 26.69 -18.56
N ALA A 876 -0.90 27.43 -19.52
CA ALA A 876 -0.12 28.24 -20.45
C ALA A 876 0.77 29.28 -19.73
N SER A 877 0.60 29.43 -18.42
CA SER A 877 1.28 30.37 -17.54
C SER A 877 2.22 29.72 -16.51
N GLY A 878 2.41 28.39 -16.51
CA GLY A 878 3.23 27.71 -15.49
C GLY A 878 2.75 27.99 -14.06
N LEU A 879 1.45 28.23 -13.89
CA LEU A 879 0.86 28.47 -12.59
C LEU A 879 0.64 27.13 -11.87
N PRO A 880 0.69 27.12 -10.52
CA PRO A 880 0.25 25.99 -9.72
C PRO A 880 -1.08 25.41 -10.21
N ALA A 881 -1.31 24.14 -9.93
CA ALA A 881 -2.56 23.46 -10.25
C ALA A 881 -3.83 24.11 -9.66
N SER A 882 -3.68 25.13 -8.82
CA SER A 882 -4.72 25.87 -8.10
C SER A 882 -5.09 27.26 -8.66
N VAL A 883 -4.41 27.82 -9.67
CA VAL A 883 -4.54 29.28 -9.94
C VAL A 883 -5.47 29.68 -11.09
N SER A 884 -6.15 28.74 -11.75
CA SER A 884 -7.24 29.07 -12.67
C SER A 884 -8.34 28.02 -12.57
N ASP A 885 -9.55 28.48 -12.26
CA ASP A 885 -10.84 27.78 -12.18
C ASP A 885 -10.87 26.32 -12.70
N VAL A 886 -11.59 25.47 -11.97
CA VAL A 886 -12.07 24.10 -12.31
C VAL A 886 -11.28 22.89 -11.76
N ARG A 887 -10.57 23.02 -10.64
CA ARG A 887 -10.39 21.88 -9.69
C ARG A 887 -11.00 22.14 -8.32
N HIS A 888 -12.11 22.87 -8.34
CA HIS A 888 -12.94 23.02 -7.16
C HIS A 888 -13.87 21.82 -7.05
N TYR A 889 -14.08 21.35 -5.83
CA TYR A 889 -15.37 20.76 -5.52
C TYR A 889 -16.47 21.68 -6.04
N LEU A 890 -17.53 21.06 -6.59
CA LEU A 890 -18.82 21.70 -6.82
C LEU A 890 -19.13 22.71 -5.72
N ASN A 891 -19.39 23.96 -6.11
CA ASN A 891 -19.76 25.08 -5.25
C ASN A 891 -20.87 24.67 -4.26
N PHE A 892 -20.49 24.29 -3.06
CA PHE A 892 -21.41 24.03 -1.96
C PHE A 892 -21.23 25.16 -0.94
N PHE A 893 -22.14 26.13 -1.02
CA PHE A 893 -22.20 27.32 -0.15
C PHE A 893 -21.12 28.39 -0.33
N GLY A 894 -20.46 28.49 -1.49
CA GLY A 894 -19.65 29.68 -1.83
C GLY A 894 -18.22 29.70 -1.28
N PHE A 895 -17.63 28.54 -1.01
CA PHE A 895 -16.22 28.43 -0.60
C PHE A 895 -15.43 27.60 -1.62
N TYR A 896 -14.30 28.14 -2.08
CA TYR A 896 -13.37 27.53 -3.03
C TYR A 896 -12.25 26.87 -2.23
N THR A 897 -12.07 25.56 -2.32
CA THR A 897 -10.91 24.88 -1.71
C THR A 897 -10.29 23.91 -2.71
N ASP A 898 -9.01 24.12 -2.99
CA ASP A 898 -8.20 23.38 -3.96
C ASP A 898 -7.62 22.13 -3.31
N ASN A 899 -8.21 20.95 -3.56
CA ASN A 899 -7.72 19.70 -2.95
C ASN A 899 -7.13 18.77 -4.02
N ILE A 900 -5.80 18.78 -4.15
CA ILE A 900 -5.03 17.79 -4.92
C ILE A 900 -4.39 16.86 -3.90
N GLU A 901 -5.22 16.21 -3.09
CA GLU A 901 -4.72 15.35 -2.01
C GLU A 901 -4.30 13.99 -2.58
N GLU A 902 -3.08 13.95 -3.12
CA GLU A 902 -2.34 12.74 -3.49
C GLU A 902 -1.65 12.18 -2.26
N SER A 903 -1.82 10.88 -1.96
CA SER A 903 -1.16 10.24 -0.83
C SER A 903 -0.55 8.91 -1.21
N MET A 904 0.54 8.55 -0.54
CA MET A 904 1.11 7.22 -0.71
C MET A 904 0.19 6.16 -0.11
N ALA A 905 -0.09 5.13 -0.89
CA ALA A 905 -0.91 4.00 -0.48
C ALA A 905 -0.12 2.68 -0.52
N VAL A 906 1.19 2.75 -0.29
CA VAL A 906 2.10 1.61 -0.41
C VAL A 906 1.93 0.67 0.78
N THR A 907 1.42 -0.52 0.51
CA THR A 907 1.21 -1.57 1.54
C THR A 907 2.25 -2.69 1.49
N ASP A 908 2.98 -2.81 0.38
CA ASP A 908 3.97 -3.86 0.16
C ASP A 908 5.30 -3.24 -0.32
N SER A 909 6.34 -3.42 0.49
CA SER A 909 7.71 -2.97 0.18
C SER A 909 8.28 -3.55 -1.12
N ALA A 910 7.75 -4.67 -1.62
CA ALA A 910 8.16 -5.26 -2.90
C ALA A 910 7.88 -4.33 -4.10
N ILE A 911 7.06 -3.28 -3.94
CA ILE A 911 6.94 -2.23 -4.95
C ILE A 911 8.29 -1.51 -5.22
N TYR A 912 9.18 -1.49 -4.23
CA TYR A 912 10.52 -0.92 -4.30
C TYR A 912 11.57 -1.95 -4.74
N ALA A 913 11.14 -3.13 -5.22
CA ALA A 913 12.04 -4.14 -5.75
C ALA A 913 12.90 -3.58 -6.88
N ARG A 914 14.19 -3.94 -6.85
CA ARG A 914 15.19 -3.52 -7.82
C ARG A 914 15.60 -4.72 -8.69
N ASP A 915 15.51 -4.55 -10.00
CA ASP A 915 15.94 -5.56 -10.97
C ASP A 915 17.47 -5.67 -11.04
N ALA A 916 17.97 -6.76 -11.62
CA ALA A 916 19.41 -7.03 -11.75
C ALA A 916 20.18 -5.92 -12.49
N ASN A 917 19.51 -5.16 -13.36
CA ASN A 917 20.08 -4.00 -14.07
C ASN A 917 20.05 -2.69 -13.24
N GLY A 918 19.59 -2.76 -11.99
CA GLY A 918 19.47 -1.65 -11.06
C GLY A 918 18.16 -0.85 -11.17
N THR A 919 17.25 -1.19 -12.09
CA THR A 919 15.97 -0.47 -12.26
C THR A 919 14.98 -0.86 -11.17
N TYR A 920 14.40 0.13 -10.49
CA TYR A 920 13.29 -0.04 -9.55
C TYR A 920 11.96 -0.19 -10.27
N LEU A 921 11.06 -1.03 -9.76
CA LEU A 921 9.66 -1.01 -10.21
C LEU A 921 9.06 0.38 -9.95
N VAL A 922 9.16 0.85 -8.71
CA VAL A 922 8.91 2.24 -8.31
C VAL A 922 10.06 2.70 -7.44
N LYS A 923 10.61 3.89 -7.69
CA LYS A 923 11.54 4.52 -6.75
C LYS A 923 10.77 5.10 -5.55
N PRO A 924 11.27 4.94 -4.31
CA PRO A 924 10.69 5.61 -3.14
C PRO A 924 10.51 7.11 -3.37
N ILE A 925 9.35 7.62 -2.98
CA ILE A 925 9.00 9.03 -3.09
C ILE A 925 9.10 9.65 -1.69
N PRO A 926 9.76 10.81 -1.52
CA PRO A 926 9.71 11.55 -0.27
C PRO A 926 8.29 12.03 0.04
N VAL A 927 7.88 11.93 1.30
CA VAL A 927 6.55 12.30 1.80
C VAL A 927 6.71 13.37 2.88
N GLU A 928 5.85 14.39 2.84
CA GLU A 928 5.75 15.47 3.81
C GLU A 928 4.48 15.33 4.66
N GLU A 929 4.62 15.55 5.98
CA GLU A 929 3.49 15.57 6.91
C GLU A 929 2.92 16.99 7.01
N PHE A 930 1.60 17.09 6.90
CA PHE A 930 0.83 18.31 7.11
C PHE A 930 -0.21 18.10 8.20
N VAL A 931 -0.38 19.12 9.04
CA VAL A 931 -1.47 19.20 10.01
C VAL A 931 -2.47 20.25 9.56
N ILE A 932 -3.73 19.86 9.43
CA ILE A 932 -4.85 20.78 9.18
C ILE A 932 -5.83 20.68 10.34
N GLY A 933 -6.19 21.81 10.94
CA GLY A 933 -7.07 21.81 12.11
C GLY A 933 -7.63 23.17 12.45
N ARG A 934 -8.50 23.21 13.45
CA ARG A 934 -9.01 24.46 14.01
C ARG A 934 -8.63 24.56 15.49
N LYS A 935 -7.91 25.63 15.83
CA LYS A 935 -7.37 25.85 17.17
C LYS A 935 -7.93 27.13 17.77
N LEU A 936 -8.16 27.14 19.08
CA LEU A 936 -8.41 28.35 19.85
C LEU A 936 -7.35 28.47 20.94
N SER A 937 -7.07 29.69 21.37
CA SER A 937 -6.15 29.94 22.48
C SER A 937 -6.81 30.81 23.54
N PHE A 938 -6.42 30.63 24.79
CA PHE A 938 -6.89 31.45 25.90
C PHE A 938 -5.86 31.45 27.02
N LYS A 939 -6.03 32.36 27.97
CA LYS A 939 -5.15 32.53 29.11
C LYS A 939 -5.87 32.21 30.42
N ILE A 940 -5.22 31.46 31.30
CA ILE A 940 -5.75 31.12 32.62
C ILE A 940 -5.22 32.09 33.70
N PRO A 941 -6.06 32.92 34.33
CA PRO A 941 -5.62 33.87 35.35
C PRO A 941 -5.24 33.20 36.67
N ARG A 942 -4.44 33.88 37.50
CA ARG A 942 -4.20 33.48 38.90
C ARG A 942 -5.50 33.65 39.70
N PRO A 943 -5.86 32.75 40.64
CA PRO A 943 -5.06 31.67 41.23
C PRO A 943 -5.38 30.26 40.69
N LEU A 944 -6.05 30.12 39.54
CA LEU A 944 -6.46 28.81 39.02
C LEU A 944 -5.23 27.91 38.80
N LEU A 945 -5.26 26.73 39.43
CA LEU A 945 -4.28 25.65 39.25
C LEU A 945 -4.64 24.89 37.97
N TYR A 946 -3.69 24.77 37.05
CA TYR A 946 -3.87 24.05 35.79
C TYR A 946 -2.54 23.38 35.41
N PRO A 947 -2.55 22.15 34.84
CA PRO A 947 -1.31 21.44 34.50
C PRO A 947 -0.43 22.27 33.55
N HIS A 948 0.78 22.58 34.01
CA HIS A 948 1.74 23.45 33.30
C HIS A 948 2.12 22.92 31.92
N GLY A 949 2.11 21.60 31.71
CA GLY A 949 2.46 20.94 30.45
C GLY A 949 1.55 21.29 29.27
N ARG A 950 0.28 21.66 29.49
CA ARG A 950 -0.67 22.01 28.41
C ARG A 950 -0.82 23.51 28.15
N CYS A 951 -0.30 24.32 29.06
CA CYS A 951 -0.51 25.77 29.05
C CYS A 951 0.76 26.51 29.47
N PRO A 952 1.81 26.51 28.63
CA PRO A 952 3.04 27.23 28.91
C PRO A 952 2.71 28.72 29.15
N ASN A 953 3.27 29.29 30.22
CA ASN A 953 2.97 30.67 30.65
C ASN A 953 1.47 30.96 30.84
N ARG A 954 0.67 29.94 31.20
CA ARG A 954 -0.80 29.99 31.35
C ARG A 954 -1.55 30.28 30.04
N TRP A 955 -0.87 30.24 28.89
CA TRP A 955 -1.49 30.28 27.58
C TRP A 955 -1.76 28.86 27.12
N CYS A 956 -3.03 28.53 27.01
CA CYS A 956 -3.50 27.25 26.51
C CYS A 956 -3.89 27.41 25.05
N SER A 957 -3.57 26.41 24.23
CA SER A 957 -4.11 26.31 22.89
C SER A 957 -4.74 24.94 22.69
N TRP A 958 -6.02 24.91 22.33
CA TRP A 958 -6.78 23.67 22.19
C TRP A 958 -7.25 23.46 20.76
N TRP A 959 -7.13 22.22 20.30
CA TRP A 959 -7.70 21.79 19.04
C TRP A 959 -9.19 21.53 19.22
N ILE A 960 -10.03 22.23 18.46
CA ILE A 960 -11.43 21.83 18.28
C ILE A 960 -11.47 20.53 17.47
N TRP A 961 -10.64 20.49 16.43
CA TRP A 961 -10.33 19.30 15.65
C TRP A 961 -8.97 19.48 14.95
N LYS A 962 -8.30 18.37 14.63
CA LYS A 962 -7.02 18.31 13.92
C LYS A 962 -6.97 17.04 13.07
N ARG A 963 -6.37 17.11 11.90
CA ARG A 963 -6.09 16.04 10.93
C ARG A 963 -4.64 16.08 10.48
N THR A 964 -4.09 14.91 10.21
CA THR A 964 -2.73 14.73 9.71
C THR A 964 -2.82 14.12 8.31
N TYR A 965 -1.99 14.60 7.38
CA TYR A 965 -1.93 14.12 6.00
C TYR A 965 -0.48 13.87 5.63
N ASP A 966 -0.25 12.76 4.95
CA ASP A 966 1.07 12.33 4.51
C ASP A 966 1.08 12.35 2.97
N MET A 967 1.71 13.39 2.44
CA MET A 967 1.55 13.80 1.05
C MET A 967 2.90 13.76 0.32
N PRO A 968 2.98 13.21 -0.90
CA PRO A 968 4.22 13.22 -1.68
C PRO A 968 4.73 14.65 -1.90
N VAL A 969 6.05 14.81 -1.90
CA VAL A 969 6.68 16.12 -2.13
C VAL A 969 6.23 16.71 -3.46
N ASN A 970 5.81 17.98 -3.42
CA ASN A 970 5.22 18.76 -4.53
C ASN A 970 3.80 18.34 -4.95
N TRP A 971 3.01 17.71 -4.08
CA TRP A 971 1.61 17.37 -4.36
C TRP A 971 0.75 18.56 -4.82
N GLN A 972 1.07 19.78 -4.39
CA GLN A 972 0.34 20.99 -4.81
C GLN A 972 0.54 21.32 -6.30
N PHE A 973 1.57 20.75 -6.91
CA PHE A 973 1.99 21.02 -8.29
C PHE A 973 1.93 19.78 -9.18
N LYS A 974 1.73 18.59 -8.61
CA LYS A 974 1.77 17.31 -9.32
C LYS A 974 0.44 16.58 -9.16
N GLN A 975 0.10 15.78 -10.17
CA GLN A 975 -1.03 14.85 -10.16
C GLN A 975 -0.48 13.44 -10.10
N SER A 976 -1.33 12.47 -9.80
CA SER A 976 -0.98 11.05 -9.70
C SER A 976 -0.12 10.55 -10.90
N SER A 977 -0.46 10.93 -12.12
CA SER A 977 0.29 10.57 -13.33
C SER A 977 1.70 11.18 -13.41
N HIS A 978 1.94 12.38 -12.89
CA HIS A 978 3.28 12.96 -12.88
C HIS A 978 4.25 12.12 -12.05
N TYR A 979 3.79 11.61 -10.90
CA TYR A 979 4.59 10.70 -10.09
C TYR A 979 4.87 9.38 -10.80
N VAL A 980 3.90 8.85 -11.55
CA VAL A 980 4.11 7.65 -12.36
C VAL A 980 5.26 7.85 -13.35
N TYR A 981 5.22 8.91 -14.16
CA TYR A 981 6.24 9.15 -15.20
C TYR A 981 7.61 9.48 -14.61
N GLU A 982 7.66 10.02 -13.39
CA GLU A 982 8.89 10.41 -12.72
C GLU A 982 9.57 9.27 -11.95
N PHE A 983 8.80 8.39 -11.30
CA PHE A 983 9.33 7.43 -10.33
C PHE A 983 9.24 5.95 -10.75
N VAL A 984 8.37 5.59 -11.70
CA VAL A 984 8.23 4.19 -12.15
C VAL A 984 9.33 3.82 -13.16
N ALA A 985 9.87 2.60 -13.04
CA ALA A 985 10.86 2.03 -13.96
C ALA A 985 12.16 2.86 -14.10
N ARG A 986 12.73 3.31 -12.98
CA ARG A 986 13.94 4.17 -12.91
C ARG A 986 15.10 3.49 -12.18
N ARG A 987 16.36 3.71 -12.57
CA ARG A 987 17.59 3.16 -11.94
C ARG A 987 18.16 3.99 -10.81
#